data_AF-A0A3D3JTI4-F1
#
_entry.id   AF-A0A3D3JTI4-F1
#
_cell.length_a   1.000
_cell.length_b   1.000
_cell.length_c   1.000
_cell.angle_alpha   90.00
_cell.angle_beta   90.00
_cell.angle_gamma   90.00
#
_symmetry.space_group_name_H-M   'P 1'
#
loop_
_entity.id
_entity.type
_entity.pdbx_description
1 polymer ?
#
loop_
_entity_poly.entity_id
_entity_poly.type
_entity_poly.pdbx_seq_one_letter_code
_entity_poly.pdbx_strand_id
1 'polypeptide(L)'
;MISKIAVVSTDNVKCRKSLQFFEVFQMLPVSASWRVFSFLLDPYVLSRTGIFPQLVSPDAVADLRDALLIVPHGGILPPGALAEADARGIIPVLVQPSARELANFGALADVQLTGEMSSQMEEWVFETSPSSPFYHPHSLPMQCLELTGQARAYARVGEFPDAVLTSGGVVFSTDFFHALELFRARPFQFIGEAGKLFVFLIRRLLKLGATRRTMAAIEREFDLRRDFHAWGVSYLLLHRLAANLGSELDDAALQRSLAAAAAKTAAGNASAGRRALRASFRRMAKLRKQMAPLDVYIMDGFHGGVLYDDVGFVELDWPTFAARWLEDCLWLAENKSWPFNMQFDAGTIECLNKRYPGLFKKLTRAWDKGIIDIVDGTYSQPLTFYSWEAWSRNFEQGLGAMEDVFGRRPETYVRQEFGFTPQLPSLLNRFGYKQAVQRVAGPSTPTPAEDERRIIWQGKDGSRIDTLPSHPTRSEHAQWFMFHAIPDLITQALERGDAYLALTNNADAMRHPLLREDVIRTHHYAPVWGRFVTYNDFFRETEPPEKTVAYTFDDYGPPLLSQNPFHGNPVEALRTGHEMETTLLAAEALAAFNSIVLGQQLPDNNDRWRGLLYLQQHDIPQIARIAAGQFLQTNLVNYEGPQQTITVEQRAMKEALPADDSAKSDIELHLHEISRHVAVEGGPGRVAYVLFNPSPLGTQAIVELPHERAACSCQGTPIPSQASAAGTKIALEIAPLGYRTVAVDPAKKSGRGGRRSARRIENERLRVEMDEKTGAVSQLFHKGMKKKVLQGLGNEIVVGDESEMVAESIERIESGDVVESIRSKGRIRENGKDVYLYETVASLPATDDRVDFRTTLTFLGSQERDIWDFSFDTDEIWRQTTRVRFCTAMDRPKAMRCYMNVSEETGEPRYTSQYFTALLAGKSVFCMYNRGNQHYGHAGGVLDNVMCRGRTHVEDFRYAIRPGPAPVNGLVESMRWQAPVFVTPVEAGGKGLPGEFSLLETAPDNILATSLRSTDGRFVLRLAETCGKNTRAAVTFTKAPTRVRVDGNTLVPRKGKVTFQMKAWQVQELVVG
;
A
#
# COMPACT_ATOMS: atom_id res chain seq x y z
N MET A 1 -36.69 -40.94 22.62
CA MET A 1 -35.22 -40.85 22.55
C MET A 1 -34.90 -40.23 21.22
N ILE A 2 -34.08 -39.17 21.17
CA ILE A 2 -33.71 -38.55 19.89
C ILE A 2 -32.86 -39.55 19.09
N SER A 3 -33.14 -39.68 17.80
CA SER A 3 -32.43 -40.56 16.86
C SER A 3 -31.57 -39.80 15.85
N LYS A 4 -31.82 -38.49 15.66
CA LYS A 4 -31.13 -37.63 14.68
C LYS A 4 -30.83 -36.23 15.23
N ILE A 5 -29.73 -35.63 14.77
CA ILE A 5 -29.42 -34.21 14.97
C ILE A 5 -29.30 -33.60 13.57
N ALA A 6 -30.17 -32.64 13.25
CA ALA A 6 -30.25 -32.02 11.94
C ALA A 6 -29.98 -30.51 12.06
N VAL A 7 -29.08 -30.00 11.23
CA VAL A 7 -28.78 -28.57 11.09
C VAL A 7 -29.26 -28.14 9.71
N VAL A 8 -30.14 -27.15 9.66
CA VAL A 8 -30.63 -26.62 8.38
C VAL A 8 -29.48 -25.92 7.66
N SER A 9 -29.19 -26.34 6.41
CA SER A 9 -28.19 -25.68 5.58
C SER A 9 -28.69 -24.31 5.12
N THR A 10 -27.84 -23.30 5.27
CA THR A 10 -28.05 -21.93 4.79
C THR A 10 -27.26 -21.63 3.52
N ASP A 11 -26.58 -22.64 2.94
CA ASP A 11 -25.60 -22.44 1.86
C ASP A 11 -26.22 -21.84 0.57
N ASN A 12 -27.55 -21.87 0.45
CA ASN A 12 -28.32 -21.32 -0.68
C ASN A 12 -29.04 -19.98 -0.38
N VAL A 13 -28.84 -19.39 0.81
CA VAL A 13 -29.55 -18.17 1.24
C VAL A 13 -28.69 -16.93 0.99
N LYS A 14 -29.18 -15.99 0.17
CA LYS A 14 -28.59 -14.65 0.06
C LYS A 14 -28.99 -13.84 1.31
N CYS A 15 -28.04 -13.51 2.18
CA CYS A 15 -28.29 -12.65 3.35
C CYS A 15 -28.91 -11.31 2.93
N ARG A 16 -29.83 -10.76 3.75
CA ARG A 16 -30.48 -9.47 3.49
C ARG A 16 -29.48 -8.30 3.65
N LYS A 17 -29.69 -7.28 2.81
CA LYS A 17 -28.93 -6.02 2.73
C LYS A 17 -28.83 -5.31 4.09
N SER A 18 -27.61 -4.95 4.49
CA SER A 18 -27.32 -3.91 5.49
C SER A 18 -26.25 -2.95 4.94
N LEU A 19 -26.38 -1.66 5.24
CA LEU A 19 -25.69 -0.57 4.56
C LEU A 19 -24.18 -0.44 4.89
N GLN A 20 -23.45 -0.05 3.85
CA GLN A 20 -22.15 0.65 3.79
C GLN A 20 -20.83 -0.04 4.18
N PHE A 21 -20.79 -1.11 4.99
CA PHE A 21 -19.50 -1.76 5.33
C PHE A 21 -19.38 -3.25 4.94
N PHE A 22 -20.41 -3.80 4.30
CA PHE A 22 -20.64 -5.25 4.25
C PHE A 22 -20.66 -5.88 2.85
N GLU A 23 -20.34 -5.18 1.76
CA GLU A 23 -20.46 -5.78 0.41
C GLU A 23 -19.59 -7.03 0.19
N VAL A 24 -18.45 -7.16 0.88
CA VAL A 24 -17.63 -8.39 0.86
C VAL A 24 -18.24 -9.53 1.70
N PHE A 25 -19.05 -9.21 2.72
CA PHE A 25 -19.67 -10.17 3.65
C PHE A 25 -21.11 -10.56 3.27
N GLN A 26 -21.81 -9.71 2.52
CA GLN A 26 -23.11 -10.04 1.89
C GLN A 26 -22.99 -11.17 0.85
N MET A 27 -21.77 -11.51 0.43
CA MET A 27 -21.48 -12.63 -0.47
C MET A 27 -21.40 -14.00 0.22
N LEU A 28 -21.61 -14.09 1.54
CA LEU A 28 -21.44 -15.35 2.28
C LEU A 28 -22.78 -15.92 2.82
N PRO A 29 -23.38 -16.89 2.12
CA PRO A 29 -24.38 -17.82 2.68
C PRO A 29 -23.85 -18.76 3.80
N VAL A 30 -22.54 -18.75 4.10
CA VAL A 30 -21.80 -19.98 4.49
C VAL A 30 -21.29 -20.04 5.95
N SER A 31 -21.53 -19.07 6.84
CA SER A 31 -20.91 -19.13 8.19
C SER A 31 -21.77 -19.81 9.27
N ALA A 32 -23.07 -19.51 9.33
CA ALA A 32 -23.90 -19.91 10.48
C ALA A 32 -24.10 -21.43 10.57
N SER A 33 -24.53 -22.09 9.50
CA SER A 33 -24.76 -23.55 9.46
C SER A 33 -23.46 -24.34 9.73
N TRP A 34 -22.32 -23.90 9.19
CA TRP A 34 -21.01 -24.53 9.37
C TRP A 34 -20.52 -24.39 10.82
N ARG A 35 -20.67 -23.20 11.42
CA ARG A 35 -20.30 -22.99 12.83
C ARG A 35 -21.17 -23.80 13.77
N VAL A 36 -22.49 -23.78 13.58
CA VAL A 36 -23.45 -24.62 14.33
C VAL A 36 -23.06 -26.09 14.23
N PHE A 37 -22.85 -26.59 13.01
CA PHE A 37 -22.47 -27.97 12.76
C PHE A 37 -21.19 -28.34 13.53
N SER A 38 -20.17 -27.48 13.46
CA SER A 38 -18.88 -27.73 14.12
C SER A 38 -19.01 -27.82 15.65
N PHE A 39 -19.85 -27.01 16.29
CA PHE A 39 -20.04 -27.03 17.75
C PHE A 39 -20.74 -28.30 18.25
N LEU A 40 -21.55 -28.95 17.41
CA LEU A 40 -22.17 -30.24 17.74
C LEU A 40 -21.17 -31.39 17.77
N LEU A 41 -19.97 -31.20 17.18
CA LEU A 41 -18.91 -32.19 17.20
C LEU A 41 -18.07 -32.16 18.49
N ASP A 42 -18.47 -31.36 19.47
CA ASP A 42 -17.85 -31.36 20.79
C ASP A 42 -17.88 -32.77 21.42
N PRO A 43 -16.77 -33.24 22.03
CA PRO A 43 -16.70 -34.59 22.60
C PRO A 43 -17.73 -34.85 23.69
N TYR A 44 -18.17 -33.81 24.42
CA TYR A 44 -19.18 -33.93 25.47
C TYR A 44 -20.60 -33.96 24.92
N VAL A 45 -20.83 -33.63 23.66
CA VAL A 45 -22.10 -33.88 22.97
C VAL A 45 -22.06 -35.27 22.32
N LEU A 46 -21.08 -35.50 21.45
CA LEU A 46 -20.97 -36.72 20.62
C LEU A 46 -20.88 -38.02 21.44
N SER A 47 -20.08 -38.04 22.51
CA SER A 47 -19.86 -39.27 23.30
C SER A 47 -21.12 -39.79 23.99
N ARG A 48 -22.12 -38.92 24.20
CA ARG A 48 -23.33 -39.23 24.95
C ARG A 48 -24.53 -39.46 24.04
N THR A 49 -24.59 -38.77 22.90
CA THR A 49 -25.64 -39.01 21.90
C THR A 49 -25.33 -40.23 21.04
N GLY A 50 -24.06 -40.44 20.69
CA GLY A 50 -23.66 -41.41 19.67
C GLY A 50 -24.18 -41.06 18.26
N ILE A 51 -24.82 -39.90 18.10
CA ILE A 51 -25.46 -39.43 16.87
C ILE A 51 -24.54 -38.39 16.25
N PHE A 52 -24.19 -38.62 14.98
CA PHE A 52 -23.45 -37.65 14.19
C PHE A 52 -24.42 -36.63 13.59
N PRO A 53 -24.16 -35.32 13.69
CA PRO A 53 -25.03 -34.29 13.12
C PRO A 53 -25.04 -34.34 11.59
N GLN A 54 -26.14 -33.91 10.98
CA GLN A 54 -26.31 -33.87 9.52
C GLN A 54 -26.71 -32.46 9.08
N LEU A 55 -26.11 -31.96 8.01
CA LEU A 55 -26.63 -30.80 7.28
C LEU A 55 -27.80 -31.27 6.41
N VAL A 56 -28.96 -30.64 6.54
CA VAL A 56 -30.18 -30.99 5.79
C VAL A 56 -30.68 -29.79 5.00
N SER A 57 -31.26 -30.03 3.82
CA SER A 57 -31.95 -28.97 3.09
C SER A 57 -33.22 -28.55 3.84
N PRO A 58 -33.68 -27.29 3.68
CA PRO A 58 -34.94 -26.83 4.27
C PRO A 58 -36.14 -27.74 3.97
N ASP A 59 -36.22 -28.28 2.74
CA ASP A 59 -37.32 -29.14 2.31
C ASP A 59 -37.32 -30.51 3.01
N ALA A 60 -36.15 -31.02 3.41
CA ALA A 60 -36.04 -32.30 4.09
C ALA A 60 -36.49 -32.26 5.56
N VAL A 61 -36.77 -31.07 6.11
CA VAL A 61 -37.16 -30.90 7.51
C VAL A 61 -38.50 -31.58 7.82
N ALA A 62 -39.46 -31.51 6.90
CA ALA A 62 -40.79 -32.12 7.07
C ALA A 62 -40.73 -33.65 7.22
N ASP A 63 -39.65 -34.30 6.76
CA ASP A 63 -39.48 -35.76 6.81
C ASP A 63 -38.79 -36.26 8.09
N LEU A 64 -38.27 -35.35 8.92
CA LEU A 64 -37.61 -35.71 10.17
C LEU A 64 -38.62 -36.26 11.21
N ARG A 65 -38.12 -37.13 12.10
CA ARG A 65 -38.83 -37.70 13.26
C ARG A 65 -37.84 -37.90 14.39
N ASP A 66 -38.28 -37.70 15.63
CA ASP A 66 -37.45 -37.89 16.83
C ASP A 66 -36.08 -37.19 16.71
N ALA A 67 -36.06 -35.93 16.27
CA ALA A 67 -34.84 -35.21 15.91
C ALA A 67 -34.63 -33.96 16.79
N LEU A 68 -33.37 -33.59 16.99
CA LEU A 68 -32.98 -32.23 17.38
C LEU A 68 -32.79 -31.42 16.09
N LEU A 69 -33.65 -30.43 15.86
CA LEU A 69 -33.60 -29.56 14.68
C LEU A 69 -33.01 -28.20 15.06
N ILE A 70 -31.90 -27.84 14.41
CA ILE A 70 -31.27 -26.54 14.61
C ILE A 70 -31.46 -25.71 13.34
N VAL A 71 -32.08 -24.55 13.50
CA VAL A 71 -32.35 -23.60 12.42
C VAL A 71 -31.45 -22.38 12.66
N PRO A 72 -30.33 -22.25 11.91
CA PRO A 72 -29.49 -21.06 11.97
C PRO A 72 -30.23 -19.83 11.45
N HIS A 73 -29.71 -18.63 11.74
CA HIS A 73 -30.28 -17.40 11.18
C HIS A 73 -30.28 -17.46 9.64
N GLY A 74 -31.38 -17.01 9.03
CA GLY A 74 -31.58 -17.07 7.58
C GLY A 74 -32.00 -18.44 7.02
N GLY A 75 -32.11 -19.50 7.84
CA GLY A 75 -32.62 -20.81 7.41
C GLY A 75 -34.12 -20.79 7.09
N ILE A 76 -34.50 -20.33 5.90
CA ILE A 76 -35.91 -20.22 5.49
C ILE A 76 -36.52 -21.61 5.29
N LEU A 77 -37.53 -21.94 6.10
CA LEU A 77 -38.25 -23.21 6.02
C LEU A 77 -39.54 -23.11 5.20
N PRO A 78 -39.96 -24.19 4.52
CA PRO A 78 -41.23 -24.23 3.81
C PRO A 78 -42.43 -23.95 4.74
N PRO A 79 -43.52 -23.31 4.24
CA PRO A 79 -44.74 -23.13 5.01
C PRO A 79 -45.27 -24.45 5.58
N GLY A 80 -45.54 -24.49 6.88
CA GLY A 80 -46.09 -25.68 7.56
C GLY A 80 -45.04 -26.69 8.05
N ALA A 81 -43.80 -26.64 7.55
CA ALA A 81 -42.73 -27.57 7.94
C ALA A 81 -42.46 -27.57 9.46
N LEU A 82 -42.58 -26.40 10.11
CA LEU A 82 -42.38 -26.28 11.56
C LEU A 82 -43.52 -26.86 12.40
N ALA A 83 -44.77 -26.65 11.98
CA ALA A 83 -45.92 -27.23 12.66
C ALA A 83 -45.92 -28.77 12.53
N GLU A 84 -45.52 -29.28 11.37
CA GLU A 84 -45.32 -30.72 11.16
C GLU A 84 -44.14 -31.28 11.96
N ALA A 85 -43.05 -30.52 12.07
CA ALA A 85 -41.90 -30.86 12.91
C ALA A 85 -42.30 -30.97 14.39
N ASP A 86 -43.03 -29.98 14.92
CA ASP A 86 -43.54 -29.98 16.29
C ASP A 86 -44.49 -31.17 16.54
N ALA A 87 -45.43 -31.42 15.62
CA ALA A 87 -46.35 -32.56 15.70
C ALA A 87 -45.64 -33.93 15.71
N ARG A 88 -44.41 -34.01 15.18
CA ARG A 88 -43.56 -35.22 15.17
C ARG A 88 -42.58 -35.30 16.34
N GLY A 89 -42.71 -34.41 17.33
CA GLY A 89 -41.88 -34.41 18.53
C GLY A 89 -40.44 -33.98 18.30
N ILE A 90 -40.20 -33.10 17.32
CA ILE A 90 -38.89 -32.51 17.07
C ILE A 90 -38.57 -31.46 18.14
N ILE A 91 -37.32 -31.46 18.61
CA ILE A 91 -36.82 -30.49 19.58
C ILE A 91 -36.16 -29.33 18.83
N PRO A 92 -36.68 -28.08 18.93
CA PRO A 92 -36.13 -26.95 18.20
C PRO A 92 -34.97 -26.26 18.94
N VAL A 93 -33.96 -25.85 18.16
CA VAL A 93 -32.95 -24.86 18.53
C VAL A 93 -32.97 -23.78 17.46
N LEU A 94 -33.57 -22.63 17.77
CA LEU A 94 -33.79 -21.57 16.79
C LEU A 94 -32.83 -20.40 17.04
N VAL A 95 -32.21 -19.90 15.98
CA VAL A 95 -31.35 -18.71 16.03
C VAL A 95 -32.05 -17.54 15.35
N GLN A 96 -32.38 -16.52 16.13
CA GLN A 96 -33.12 -15.32 15.72
C GLN A 96 -34.42 -15.65 14.94
N PRO A 97 -35.35 -16.45 15.51
CA PRO A 97 -36.57 -16.87 14.84
C PRO A 97 -37.57 -15.73 14.64
N SER A 98 -38.32 -15.76 13.55
CA SER A 98 -39.51 -14.93 13.37
C SER A 98 -40.64 -15.31 14.36
N ALA A 99 -41.58 -14.39 14.58
CA ALA A 99 -42.77 -14.66 15.41
C ALA A 99 -43.55 -15.89 14.93
N ARG A 100 -43.57 -16.14 13.62
CA ARG A 100 -44.20 -17.33 13.02
C ARG A 100 -43.48 -18.61 13.43
N GLU A 101 -42.15 -18.60 13.45
CA GLU A 101 -41.35 -19.78 13.81
C GLU A 101 -41.48 -20.11 15.29
N LEU A 102 -41.54 -19.11 16.16
CA LEU A 102 -41.82 -19.29 17.59
C LEU A 102 -43.22 -19.87 17.85
N ALA A 103 -44.25 -19.33 17.18
CA ALA A 103 -45.64 -19.75 17.40
C ALA A 103 -45.95 -21.19 16.92
N ASN A 104 -45.12 -21.75 16.03
CA ASN A 104 -45.35 -23.08 15.47
C ASN A 104 -44.74 -24.22 16.30
N PHE A 105 -43.97 -23.92 17.35
CA PHE A 105 -43.46 -24.92 18.29
C PHE A 105 -44.12 -24.77 19.66
N GLY A 106 -44.96 -25.74 20.05
CA GLY A 106 -45.54 -25.74 21.40
C GLY A 106 -44.47 -25.77 22.49
N ALA A 107 -43.31 -26.38 22.22
CA ALA A 107 -42.15 -26.42 23.12
C ALA A 107 -41.50 -25.05 23.41
N LEU A 108 -41.84 -24.01 22.64
CA LEU A 108 -41.32 -22.65 22.77
C LEU A 108 -42.39 -21.64 23.24
N ALA A 109 -43.57 -22.10 23.65
CA ALA A 109 -44.69 -21.23 24.06
C ALA A 109 -44.36 -20.25 25.21
N ASP A 110 -43.34 -20.58 26.02
CA ASP A 110 -42.82 -19.75 27.11
C ASP A 110 -41.99 -18.53 26.62
N VAL A 111 -41.79 -18.37 25.30
CA VAL A 111 -40.99 -17.30 24.69
C VAL A 111 -41.83 -16.51 23.69
N GLN A 112 -41.96 -15.20 23.91
CA GLN A 112 -42.72 -14.31 23.01
C GLN A 112 -41.80 -13.24 22.41
N LEU A 113 -41.86 -13.08 21.08
CA LEU A 113 -41.21 -11.96 20.38
C LEU A 113 -42.06 -10.69 20.52
N THR A 114 -41.52 -9.66 21.17
CA THR A 114 -42.24 -8.40 21.45
C THR A 114 -41.76 -7.23 20.58
N GLY A 115 -40.60 -7.36 19.96
CA GLY A 115 -40.04 -6.35 19.05
C GLY A 115 -38.67 -6.75 18.50
N GLU A 116 -38.12 -5.87 17.67
CA GLU A 116 -36.77 -5.98 17.12
C GLU A 116 -36.13 -4.60 17.12
N MET A 117 -34.83 -4.54 17.40
CA MET A 117 -34.04 -3.30 17.39
C MET A 117 -32.65 -3.55 16.81
N SER A 118 -31.98 -2.48 16.42
CA SER A 118 -30.59 -2.53 15.96
C SER A 118 -29.64 -2.25 17.12
N SER A 119 -28.70 -3.15 17.36
CA SER A 119 -27.74 -3.05 18.45
C SER A 119 -26.91 -1.78 18.38
N GLN A 120 -26.74 -1.13 19.52
CA GLN A 120 -25.86 0.02 19.73
C GLN A 120 -24.60 -0.37 20.52
N MET A 121 -24.15 -1.63 20.42
CA MET A 121 -23.07 -2.22 21.24
C MET A 121 -23.46 -2.44 22.70
N GLU A 122 -24.59 -3.11 22.95
CA GLU A 122 -25.01 -3.50 24.29
C GLU A 122 -24.11 -4.63 24.85
N GLU A 123 -23.88 -4.61 26.17
CA GLU A 123 -23.11 -5.66 26.86
C GLU A 123 -23.75 -7.04 26.67
N TRP A 124 -22.93 -8.03 26.31
CA TRP A 124 -23.33 -9.42 26.10
C TRP A 124 -22.75 -10.29 27.21
N VAL A 125 -23.61 -10.74 28.10
CA VAL A 125 -23.23 -11.46 29.33
C VAL A 125 -23.67 -12.91 29.25
N PHE A 126 -22.77 -13.84 29.60
CA PHE A 126 -23.06 -15.27 29.68
C PHE A 126 -23.13 -15.72 31.16
N GLU A 127 -24.28 -16.24 31.61
CA GLU A 127 -24.44 -16.71 33.01
C GLU A 127 -23.50 -17.88 33.37
N THR A 128 -22.93 -18.54 32.37
CA THR A 128 -22.09 -19.74 32.54
C THR A 128 -20.60 -19.43 32.71
N SER A 129 -20.17 -18.16 32.63
CA SER A 129 -18.75 -17.78 32.64
C SER A 129 -18.44 -16.55 33.49
N PRO A 130 -17.33 -16.52 34.26
CA PRO A 130 -16.94 -15.38 35.08
C PRO A 130 -16.05 -14.34 34.36
N SER A 131 -16.11 -14.18 33.03
CA SER A 131 -15.15 -13.35 32.27
C SER A 131 -15.66 -11.95 31.86
N SER A 132 -14.71 -11.10 31.45
CA SER A 132 -14.85 -9.73 30.90
C SER A 132 -16.07 -9.52 29.99
N PRO A 133 -16.65 -8.30 29.95
CA PRO A 133 -17.81 -8.02 29.12
C PRO A 133 -17.51 -8.25 27.63
N PHE A 134 -18.34 -9.04 26.97
CA PHE A 134 -18.45 -9.00 25.52
C PHE A 134 -19.53 -7.98 25.16
N TYR A 135 -19.64 -7.61 23.89
CA TYR A 135 -20.70 -6.71 23.45
C TYR A 135 -21.26 -7.17 22.11
N HIS A 136 -22.57 -7.10 21.97
CA HIS A 136 -23.19 -7.47 20.71
C HIS A 136 -22.82 -6.45 19.61
N PRO A 137 -22.43 -6.87 18.39
CA PRO A 137 -21.91 -5.95 17.38
C PRO A 137 -22.90 -4.86 16.94
N HIS A 138 -22.39 -3.64 16.74
CA HIS A 138 -23.15 -2.48 16.29
C HIS A 138 -23.92 -2.77 15.00
N SER A 139 -25.16 -2.26 14.91
CA SER A 139 -26.07 -2.43 13.77
C SER A 139 -26.50 -3.86 13.46
N LEU A 140 -26.05 -4.88 14.19
CA LEU A 140 -26.67 -6.19 14.08
C LEU A 140 -28.06 -6.18 14.73
N PRO A 141 -29.07 -6.82 14.12
CA PRO A 141 -30.39 -6.87 14.70
C PRO A 141 -30.42 -7.74 15.95
N MET A 142 -31.21 -7.31 16.94
CA MET A 142 -31.49 -8.04 18.17
C MET A 142 -33.00 -8.11 18.38
N GLN A 143 -33.49 -9.31 18.67
CA GLN A 143 -34.90 -9.53 18.98
C GLN A 143 -35.17 -9.30 20.48
N CYS A 144 -36.24 -8.58 20.79
CA CYS A 144 -36.71 -8.42 22.16
C CYS A 144 -37.63 -9.59 22.49
N LEU A 145 -37.20 -10.42 23.44
CA LEU A 145 -37.98 -11.56 23.92
C LEU A 145 -38.54 -11.29 25.32
N GLU A 146 -39.81 -11.62 25.52
CA GLU A 146 -40.43 -11.74 26.83
C GLU A 146 -40.49 -13.22 27.23
N LEU A 147 -40.07 -13.51 28.46
CA LEU A 147 -40.05 -14.89 28.99
C LEU A 147 -41.21 -15.07 29.96
N THR A 148 -41.95 -16.16 29.77
CA THR A 148 -43.03 -16.60 30.66
C THR A 148 -42.75 -18.03 31.15
N GLY A 149 -43.57 -18.53 32.08
CA GLY A 149 -43.49 -19.94 32.48
C GLY A 149 -42.14 -20.36 33.06
N GLN A 150 -41.54 -21.42 32.51
CA GLN A 150 -40.27 -21.99 32.99
C GLN A 150 -39.05 -21.64 32.13
N ALA A 151 -39.20 -20.77 31.11
CA ALA A 151 -38.08 -20.34 30.28
C ALA A 151 -37.05 -19.56 31.11
N ARG A 152 -35.76 -19.78 30.82
CA ARG A 152 -34.66 -19.09 31.47
C ARG A 152 -33.60 -18.67 30.46
N ALA A 153 -33.21 -17.40 30.52
CA ALA A 153 -32.07 -16.85 29.79
C ALA A 153 -30.75 -17.35 30.40
N TYR A 154 -29.81 -17.78 29.56
CA TYR A 154 -28.42 -18.08 29.96
C TYR A 154 -27.41 -17.13 29.32
N ALA A 155 -27.87 -16.26 28.43
CA ALA A 155 -27.16 -15.07 27.99
C ALA A 155 -28.13 -13.87 28.00
N ARG A 156 -27.59 -12.66 28.03
CA ARG A 156 -28.36 -11.42 27.84
C ARG A 156 -27.55 -10.43 27.03
N VAL A 157 -28.25 -9.67 26.18
CA VAL A 157 -27.69 -8.52 25.47
C VAL A 157 -28.41 -7.29 25.98
N GLY A 158 -27.67 -6.45 26.74
CA GLY A 158 -28.26 -5.44 27.60
C GLY A 158 -29.21 -6.08 28.63
N GLU A 159 -30.44 -5.59 28.71
CA GLU A 159 -31.48 -6.19 29.57
C GLU A 159 -32.23 -7.36 28.91
N PHE A 160 -32.11 -7.51 27.59
CA PHE A 160 -32.93 -8.46 26.83
C PHE A 160 -32.38 -9.89 26.94
N PRO A 161 -33.25 -10.89 27.17
CA PRO A 161 -32.89 -12.30 27.09
C PRO A 161 -32.28 -12.68 25.74
N ASP A 162 -31.17 -13.42 25.81
CA ASP A 162 -30.59 -14.19 24.71
C ASP A 162 -30.37 -15.64 25.19
N ALA A 163 -29.91 -16.54 24.31
CA ALA A 163 -29.60 -17.94 24.61
C ALA A 163 -30.53 -18.57 25.67
N VAL A 164 -31.82 -18.63 25.34
CA VAL A 164 -32.93 -19.00 26.23
C VAL A 164 -33.16 -20.50 26.16
N LEU A 165 -33.24 -21.16 27.32
CA LEU A 165 -33.63 -22.57 27.43
C LEU A 165 -35.08 -22.66 27.93
N THR A 166 -35.94 -23.36 27.20
CA THR A 166 -37.31 -23.68 27.61
C THR A 166 -37.41 -25.13 28.11
N SER A 167 -38.63 -25.59 28.41
CA SER A 167 -38.90 -26.98 28.79
C SER A 167 -38.62 -28.00 27.66
N GLY A 168 -38.57 -27.55 26.41
CA GLY A 168 -38.44 -28.42 25.23
C GLY A 168 -37.68 -27.85 24.05
N GLY A 169 -36.98 -26.71 24.18
CA GLY A 169 -36.21 -26.10 23.08
C GLY A 169 -35.23 -25.03 23.54
N VAL A 170 -34.47 -24.48 22.59
CA VAL A 170 -33.53 -23.36 22.80
C VAL A 170 -33.81 -22.26 21.78
N VAL A 171 -33.76 -20.99 22.21
CA VAL A 171 -33.92 -19.82 21.34
C VAL A 171 -32.78 -18.84 21.58
N PHE A 172 -32.07 -18.44 20.53
CA PHE A 172 -31.18 -17.28 20.55
C PHE A 172 -31.92 -16.09 19.95
N SER A 173 -31.89 -14.94 20.61
CA SER A 173 -32.57 -13.73 20.14
C SER A 173 -31.72 -12.91 19.17
N THR A 174 -30.43 -13.24 19.11
CA THR A 174 -29.43 -12.61 18.24
C THR A 174 -28.92 -13.61 17.21
N ASP A 175 -28.25 -13.12 16.15
CA ASP A 175 -27.46 -13.97 15.26
C ASP A 175 -26.17 -14.43 15.94
N PHE A 176 -26.32 -15.31 16.93
CA PHE A 176 -25.27 -15.78 17.83
C PHE A 176 -24.03 -16.26 17.07
N PHE A 177 -24.22 -16.99 15.97
CA PHE A 177 -23.13 -17.60 15.22
C PHE A 177 -22.46 -16.64 14.24
N HIS A 178 -23.21 -15.70 13.66
CA HIS A 178 -22.61 -14.63 12.87
C HIS A 178 -21.77 -13.68 13.73
N ALA A 179 -22.25 -13.35 14.93
CA ALA A 179 -21.52 -12.50 15.86
C ALA A 179 -20.12 -13.07 16.16
N LEU A 180 -19.98 -14.39 16.31
CA LEU A 180 -18.68 -15.05 16.53
C LEU A 180 -17.62 -14.72 15.45
N GLU A 181 -18.02 -14.53 14.20
CA GLU A 181 -17.12 -14.20 13.09
C GLU A 181 -16.71 -12.72 13.08
N LEU A 182 -17.46 -11.86 13.76
CA LEU A 182 -17.17 -10.43 13.87
C LEU A 182 -16.20 -10.12 15.02
N PHE A 183 -16.08 -10.99 16.02
CA PHE A 183 -15.10 -10.88 17.11
C PHE A 183 -13.68 -11.25 16.69
N ARG A 184 -13.14 -10.49 15.74
CA ARG A 184 -11.80 -10.67 15.16
C ARG A 184 -10.67 -10.29 16.12
N ALA A 185 -10.96 -9.59 17.21
CA ALA A 185 -9.91 -9.15 18.13
C ALA A 185 -9.36 -10.28 19.02
N ARG A 186 -10.24 -11.20 19.46
CA ARG A 186 -9.90 -12.34 20.33
C ARG A 186 -10.77 -13.56 20.00
N PRO A 187 -10.75 -14.06 18.75
CA PRO A 187 -11.68 -15.12 18.35
C PRO A 187 -11.56 -16.34 19.25
N PHE A 188 -10.37 -16.68 19.75
CA PHE A 188 -10.15 -17.88 20.56
C PHE A 188 -10.85 -17.84 21.93
N GLN A 189 -10.84 -16.70 22.61
CA GLN A 189 -11.45 -16.58 23.93
C GLN A 189 -12.99 -16.57 23.82
N PHE A 190 -13.52 -15.75 22.91
CA PHE A 190 -14.97 -15.61 22.74
C PHE A 190 -15.62 -16.88 22.18
N ILE A 191 -15.04 -17.49 21.13
CA ILE A 191 -15.52 -18.78 20.59
C ILE A 191 -15.46 -19.88 21.66
N GLY A 192 -14.53 -19.79 22.59
CA GLY A 192 -14.46 -20.71 23.73
C GLY A 192 -15.61 -20.58 24.70
N GLU A 193 -15.91 -19.37 25.14
CA GLU A 193 -17.05 -19.11 26.03
C GLU A 193 -18.39 -19.42 25.35
N ALA A 194 -18.57 -18.98 24.11
CA ALA A 194 -19.73 -19.31 23.30
C ALA A 194 -19.89 -20.82 23.09
N GLY A 195 -18.80 -21.54 22.80
CA GLY A 195 -18.80 -22.99 22.67
C GLY A 195 -19.09 -23.72 23.98
N LYS A 196 -18.66 -23.20 25.14
CA LYS A 196 -19.04 -23.73 26.46
C LYS A 196 -20.55 -23.57 26.70
N LEU A 197 -21.10 -22.39 26.46
CA LEU A 197 -22.53 -22.09 26.61
C LEU A 197 -23.37 -22.99 25.71
N PHE A 198 -23.00 -23.10 24.43
CA PHE A 198 -23.74 -23.91 23.47
C PHE A 198 -23.77 -25.39 23.89
N VAL A 199 -22.62 -25.97 24.25
CA VAL A 199 -22.54 -27.36 24.75
C VAL A 199 -23.36 -27.54 26.02
N PHE A 200 -23.34 -26.58 26.93
CA PHE A 200 -24.16 -26.61 28.15
C PHE A 200 -25.65 -26.66 27.82
N LEU A 201 -26.14 -25.77 26.95
CA LEU A 201 -27.55 -25.71 26.55
C LEU A 201 -28.00 -27.01 25.88
N ILE A 202 -27.22 -27.51 24.91
CA ILE A 202 -27.52 -28.77 24.23
C ILE A 202 -27.57 -29.94 25.23
N ARG A 203 -26.61 -30.04 26.16
CA ARG A 203 -26.62 -31.13 27.16
C ARG A 203 -27.81 -31.06 28.12
N ARG A 204 -28.21 -29.85 28.51
CA ARG A 204 -29.40 -29.62 29.35
C ARG A 204 -30.67 -30.03 28.62
N LEU A 205 -30.83 -29.57 27.39
CA LEU A 205 -31.97 -29.89 26.51
C LEU A 205 -32.11 -31.40 26.29
N LEU A 206 -30.99 -32.09 26.03
CA LEU A 206 -30.95 -33.54 25.82
C LEU A 206 -30.99 -34.37 27.12
N LYS A 207 -31.13 -33.73 28.29
CA LYS A 207 -31.14 -34.38 29.62
C LYS A 207 -29.89 -35.25 29.88
N LEU A 208 -28.73 -34.88 29.31
CA LEU A 208 -27.47 -35.64 29.39
C LEU A 208 -26.65 -35.37 30.67
N GLY A 209 -27.21 -34.61 31.62
CA GLY A 209 -26.59 -34.24 32.91
C GLY A 209 -25.45 -33.22 32.78
N ALA A 210 -25.59 -32.01 33.34
CA ALA A 210 -24.53 -31.00 33.35
C ALA A 210 -24.03 -30.77 34.79
N THR A 211 -23.27 -31.73 35.32
CA THR A 211 -22.71 -31.60 36.68
C THR A 211 -21.60 -30.55 36.72
N ARG A 212 -21.34 -29.94 37.90
CA ARG A 212 -20.19 -29.04 38.09
C ARG A 212 -18.86 -29.68 37.64
N ARG A 213 -18.69 -30.98 37.90
CA ARG A 213 -17.50 -31.74 37.48
C ARG A 213 -17.38 -31.84 35.96
N THR A 214 -18.50 -32.05 35.25
CA THR A 214 -18.53 -32.07 33.79
C THR A 214 -18.20 -30.70 33.22
N MET A 215 -18.76 -29.63 33.78
CA MET A 215 -18.47 -28.26 33.33
C MET A 215 -17.01 -27.87 33.55
N ALA A 216 -16.42 -28.25 34.68
CA ALA A 216 -14.99 -28.04 34.94
C ALA A 216 -14.08 -28.83 33.97
N ALA A 217 -14.52 -30.01 33.51
CA ALA A 217 -13.79 -30.78 32.52
C ALA A 217 -13.87 -30.15 31.11
N ILE A 218 -15.07 -29.70 30.72
CA ILE A 218 -15.33 -28.94 29.48
C ILE A 218 -14.43 -27.70 29.39
N GLU A 219 -14.22 -27.02 30.51
CA GLU A 219 -13.34 -25.86 30.61
C GLU A 219 -11.86 -26.23 30.50
N ARG A 220 -11.41 -27.21 31.26
CA ARG A 220 -10.00 -27.66 31.25
C ARG A 220 -9.54 -28.17 29.89
N GLU A 221 -10.44 -28.81 29.14
CA GLU A 221 -10.14 -29.43 27.85
C GLU A 221 -10.46 -28.52 26.66
N PHE A 222 -10.61 -27.21 26.88
CA PHE A 222 -10.99 -26.23 25.86
C PHE A 222 -10.20 -26.36 24.55
N ASP A 223 -8.86 -26.40 24.62
CA ASP A 223 -8.01 -26.49 23.43
C ASP A 223 -8.28 -27.76 22.60
N LEU A 224 -8.46 -28.91 23.26
CA LEU A 224 -8.77 -30.16 22.60
C LEU A 224 -10.18 -30.12 21.99
N ARG A 225 -11.15 -29.48 22.66
CA ARG A 225 -12.52 -29.30 22.13
C ARG A 225 -12.53 -28.46 20.85
N ARG A 226 -11.74 -27.38 20.79
CA ARG A 226 -11.56 -26.60 19.54
C ARG A 226 -10.99 -27.45 18.42
N ASP A 227 -10.12 -28.41 18.71
CA ASP A 227 -9.61 -29.35 17.71
C ASP A 227 -10.72 -30.29 17.15
N PHE A 228 -11.77 -30.61 17.91
CA PHE A 228 -12.96 -31.31 17.40
C PHE A 228 -13.82 -30.42 16.49
N HIS A 229 -13.97 -29.13 16.81
CA HIS A 229 -14.67 -28.19 15.92
C HIS A 229 -13.93 -28.02 14.59
N ALA A 230 -12.60 -27.89 14.62
CA ALA A 230 -11.75 -27.83 13.44
C ALA A 230 -11.87 -29.10 12.56
N TRP A 231 -12.06 -30.26 13.19
CA TRP A 231 -12.37 -31.50 12.46
C TRP A 231 -13.68 -31.39 11.69
N GLY A 232 -14.71 -30.79 12.29
CA GLY A 232 -16.00 -30.56 11.64
C GLY A 232 -15.92 -29.64 10.44
N VAL A 233 -15.20 -28.54 10.56
CA VAL A 233 -14.92 -27.65 9.43
C VAL A 233 -14.19 -28.39 8.31
N SER A 234 -13.14 -29.16 8.65
CA SER A 234 -12.42 -29.97 7.66
C SER A 234 -13.28 -31.07 7.04
N TYR A 235 -14.24 -31.64 7.76
CA TYR A 235 -15.19 -32.58 7.21
C TYR A 235 -16.06 -31.91 6.13
N LEU A 236 -16.59 -30.71 6.39
CA LEU A 236 -17.40 -29.96 5.42
C LEU A 236 -16.59 -29.53 4.18
N LEU A 237 -15.36 -29.04 4.38
CA LEU A 237 -14.46 -28.73 3.26
C LEU A 237 -14.13 -29.98 2.42
N LEU A 238 -13.98 -31.15 3.06
CA LEU A 238 -13.71 -32.42 2.37
C LEU A 238 -14.90 -32.86 1.53
N HIS A 239 -16.13 -32.70 2.05
CA HIS A 239 -17.37 -32.93 1.32
C HIS A 239 -17.50 -32.00 0.11
N ARG A 240 -17.18 -30.71 0.28
CA ARG A 240 -17.14 -29.76 -0.85
C ARG A 240 -16.13 -30.17 -1.91
N LEU A 241 -14.91 -30.56 -1.53
CA LEU A 241 -13.91 -31.05 -2.48
C LEU A 241 -14.40 -32.31 -3.22
N ALA A 242 -14.97 -33.27 -2.48
CA ALA A 242 -15.50 -34.49 -3.06
C ALA A 242 -16.63 -34.19 -4.06
N ALA A 243 -17.54 -33.27 -3.73
CA ALA A 243 -18.59 -32.82 -4.62
C ALA A 243 -18.04 -32.15 -5.90
N ASN A 244 -17.06 -31.24 -5.76
CA ASN A 244 -16.39 -30.59 -6.88
C ASN A 244 -15.75 -31.60 -7.84
N LEU A 245 -15.19 -32.70 -7.30
CA LEU A 245 -14.50 -33.74 -8.06
C LEU A 245 -15.39 -34.93 -8.46
N GLY A 246 -16.69 -34.92 -8.11
CA GLY A 246 -17.59 -36.05 -8.32
C GLY A 246 -17.13 -37.35 -7.65
N SER A 247 -16.47 -37.25 -6.49
CA SER A 247 -15.90 -38.37 -5.73
C SER A 247 -16.79 -38.78 -4.54
N GLU A 248 -16.76 -40.06 -4.17
CA GLU A 248 -17.46 -40.57 -2.98
C GLU A 248 -16.55 -40.59 -1.73
N LEU A 249 -17.13 -40.31 -0.55
CA LEU A 249 -16.44 -40.33 0.75
C LEU A 249 -16.93 -41.47 1.64
N ASP A 250 -15.99 -42.17 2.30
CA ASP A 250 -16.31 -43.12 3.39
C ASP A 250 -16.58 -42.36 4.71
N ASP A 251 -17.77 -41.80 4.80
CA ASP A 251 -18.22 -41.08 5.99
C ASP A 251 -18.28 -41.97 7.22
N ALA A 252 -18.68 -43.23 7.05
CA ALA A 252 -18.89 -44.14 8.16
C ALA A 252 -17.59 -44.40 8.94
N ALA A 253 -16.45 -44.55 8.25
CA ALA A 253 -15.16 -44.70 8.91
C ALA A 253 -14.67 -43.41 9.58
N LEU A 254 -14.89 -42.25 8.95
CA LEU A 254 -14.56 -40.95 9.53
C LEU A 254 -15.35 -40.72 10.83
N GLN A 255 -16.67 -40.89 10.78
CA GLN A 255 -17.56 -40.73 11.92
C GLN A 255 -17.22 -41.69 13.07
N ARG A 256 -16.98 -42.98 12.79
CA ARG A 256 -16.55 -43.95 13.81
C ARG A 256 -15.23 -43.53 14.48
N SER A 257 -14.28 -43.04 13.68
CA SER A 257 -12.98 -42.61 14.21
C SER A 257 -13.07 -41.37 15.10
N LEU A 258 -13.93 -40.41 14.75
CA LEU A 258 -14.22 -39.24 15.58
C LEU A 258 -14.95 -39.63 16.87
N ALA A 259 -15.99 -40.46 16.78
CA ALA A 259 -16.74 -40.93 17.95
C ALA A 259 -15.85 -41.65 18.96
N ALA A 260 -14.88 -42.45 18.50
CA ALA A 260 -13.90 -43.09 19.36
C ALA A 260 -12.96 -42.08 20.05
N ALA A 261 -12.62 -40.96 19.40
CA ALA A 261 -11.87 -39.88 20.02
C ALA A 261 -12.73 -39.15 21.07
N ALA A 262 -13.98 -38.82 20.73
CA ALA A 262 -14.92 -38.15 21.61
C ALA A 262 -15.17 -38.95 22.90
N ALA A 263 -15.39 -40.26 22.78
CA ALA A 263 -15.60 -41.15 23.92
C ALA A 263 -14.43 -41.16 24.91
N LYS A 264 -13.19 -41.17 24.41
CA LYS A 264 -11.98 -41.15 25.25
C LYS A 264 -11.80 -39.81 25.96
N THR A 265 -12.05 -38.70 25.25
CA THR A 265 -12.00 -37.35 25.82
C THR A 265 -13.04 -37.20 26.92
N ALA A 266 -14.31 -37.53 26.64
CA ALA A 266 -15.41 -37.41 27.60
C ALA A 266 -15.28 -38.35 28.81
N ALA A 267 -14.49 -39.42 28.71
CA ALA A 267 -14.11 -40.27 29.84
C ALA A 267 -13.02 -39.65 30.76
N GLY A 268 -12.55 -38.43 30.46
CA GLY A 268 -11.50 -37.74 31.20
C GLY A 268 -10.08 -38.13 30.78
N ASN A 269 -9.90 -38.75 29.61
CA ASN A 269 -8.59 -39.12 29.08
C ASN A 269 -8.26 -38.29 27.82
N ALA A 270 -8.04 -36.99 28.01
CA ALA A 270 -7.70 -36.04 26.96
C ALA A 270 -6.49 -36.48 26.11
N SER A 271 -5.47 -37.11 26.71
CA SER A 271 -4.30 -37.62 25.99
C SER A 271 -4.65 -38.74 25.01
N ALA A 272 -5.46 -39.71 25.43
CA ALA A 272 -5.93 -40.78 24.53
C ALA A 272 -6.92 -40.25 23.48
N GLY A 273 -7.77 -39.28 23.85
CA GLY A 273 -8.64 -38.54 22.94
C GLY A 273 -7.84 -37.84 21.84
N ARG A 274 -6.82 -37.05 22.20
CA ARG A 274 -5.92 -36.36 21.26
C ARG A 274 -5.21 -37.31 20.29
N ARG A 275 -4.72 -38.46 20.77
CA ARG A 275 -4.12 -39.49 19.90
C ARG A 275 -5.14 -40.09 18.91
N ALA A 276 -6.35 -40.36 19.37
CA ALA A 276 -7.41 -40.89 18.51
C ALA A 276 -7.87 -39.85 17.47
N LEU A 277 -8.00 -38.58 17.88
CA LEU A 277 -8.33 -37.47 16.98
C LEU A 277 -7.25 -37.29 15.90
N ARG A 278 -5.96 -37.38 16.26
CA ARG A 278 -4.85 -37.40 15.28
C ARG A 278 -5.01 -38.50 14.23
N ALA A 279 -5.39 -39.70 14.64
CA ALA A 279 -5.63 -40.80 13.71
C ALA A 279 -6.80 -40.51 12.76
N SER A 280 -7.83 -39.82 13.24
CA SER A 280 -8.97 -39.38 12.42
C SER A 280 -8.56 -38.33 11.38
N PHE A 281 -7.81 -37.28 11.76
CA PHE A 281 -7.28 -36.30 10.80
C PHE A 281 -6.34 -36.91 9.78
N ARG A 282 -5.48 -37.87 10.17
CA ARG A 282 -4.64 -38.61 9.22
C ARG A 282 -5.46 -39.40 8.20
N ARG A 283 -6.63 -39.92 8.60
CA ARG A 283 -7.57 -40.56 7.68
C ARG A 283 -8.15 -39.54 6.69
N MET A 284 -8.56 -38.35 7.15
CA MET A 284 -8.98 -37.26 6.25
C MET A 284 -7.88 -36.88 5.25
N ALA A 285 -6.64 -36.70 5.71
CA ALA A 285 -5.52 -36.36 4.83
C ALA A 285 -5.29 -37.44 3.76
N LYS A 286 -5.41 -38.71 4.13
CA LYS A 286 -5.33 -39.83 3.19
C LYS A 286 -6.46 -39.75 2.14
N LEU A 287 -7.70 -39.55 2.57
CA LEU A 287 -8.85 -39.43 1.66
C LEU A 287 -8.69 -38.24 0.72
N ARG A 288 -8.31 -37.07 1.25
CA ARG A 288 -8.01 -35.88 0.45
C ARG A 288 -6.94 -36.17 -0.60
N LYS A 289 -5.81 -36.80 -0.24
CA LYS A 289 -4.73 -37.11 -1.19
C LYS A 289 -5.15 -38.18 -2.22
N GLN A 290 -6.04 -39.10 -1.84
CA GLN A 290 -6.60 -40.09 -2.76
C GLN A 290 -7.51 -39.47 -3.82
N MET A 291 -8.37 -38.52 -3.43
CA MET A 291 -9.23 -37.79 -4.37
C MET A 291 -8.46 -36.74 -5.18
N ALA A 292 -7.55 -36.03 -4.52
CA ALA A 292 -6.79 -34.92 -5.06
C ALA A 292 -5.29 -35.10 -4.72
N PRO A 293 -4.50 -35.78 -5.57
CA PRO A 293 -3.09 -36.04 -5.32
C PRO A 293 -2.15 -34.83 -5.50
N LEU A 294 -2.66 -33.61 -5.30
CA LEU A 294 -1.92 -32.34 -5.43
C LEU A 294 -1.12 -32.00 -4.18
N ASP A 295 0.09 -31.46 -4.29
CA ASP A 295 0.78 -30.85 -3.15
C ASP A 295 0.32 -29.39 -2.97
N VAL A 296 0.06 -28.97 -1.73
CA VAL A 296 -0.40 -27.62 -1.43
C VAL A 296 0.51 -26.99 -0.39
N TYR A 297 1.05 -25.83 -0.73
CA TYR A 297 1.88 -25.01 0.13
C TYR A 297 1.09 -23.77 0.52
N ILE A 298 0.99 -23.51 1.81
CA ILE A 298 0.28 -22.36 2.37
C ILE A 298 1.30 -21.45 3.04
N MET A 299 1.62 -20.35 2.38
CA MET A 299 2.43 -19.26 2.90
C MET A 299 1.50 -18.24 3.53
N ASP A 300 1.14 -18.51 4.78
CA ASP A 300 0.23 -17.68 5.54
C ASP A 300 0.99 -16.60 6.31
N GLY A 301 0.46 -15.40 6.37
CA GLY A 301 1.15 -14.25 6.94
C GLY A 301 0.22 -13.11 7.27
N PHE A 302 0.82 -11.96 7.55
CA PHE A 302 0.11 -10.74 7.86
C PHE A 302 0.93 -9.49 7.53
N HIS A 303 0.18 -8.49 7.08
CA HIS A 303 0.63 -7.15 6.78
C HIS A 303 0.29 -6.20 7.93
N GLY A 304 1.08 -5.16 8.16
CA GLY A 304 0.73 -4.15 9.15
C GLY A 304 1.26 -2.78 8.74
N GLY A 305 0.46 -1.76 8.99
CA GLY A 305 0.76 -0.36 8.73
C GLY A 305 1.56 0.33 9.84
N VAL A 306 1.35 1.64 9.97
CA VAL A 306 2.29 2.56 10.61
C VAL A 306 2.08 2.78 12.11
N LEU A 307 3.17 2.68 12.88
CA LEU A 307 3.26 3.05 14.29
C LEU A 307 4.37 4.08 14.55
N TYR A 308 4.02 5.13 15.29
CA TYR A 308 4.95 6.14 15.82
C TYR A 308 5.16 5.98 17.32
N ASP A 309 6.09 6.78 17.88
CA ASP A 309 6.41 6.75 19.30
C ASP A 309 5.29 7.28 20.21
N ASP A 310 4.27 7.96 19.69
CA ASP A 310 3.14 8.52 20.45
C ASP A 310 1.75 8.07 19.96
N VAL A 311 1.65 7.57 18.73
CA VAL A 311 0.36 7.23 18.09
C VAL A 311 0.54 6.11 17.05
N GLY A 312 -0.45 5.23 16.92
CA GLY A 312 -0.52 4.23 15.86
C GLY A 312 -1.70 4.48 14.94
N PHE A 313 -1.65 3.92 13.74
CA PHE A 313 -2.72 4.00 12.75
C PHE A 313 -3.08 2.61 12.21
N VAL A 314 -4.30 2.48 11.68
CA VAL A 314 -4.75 1.31 10.92
C VAL A 314 -4.57 0.01 11.72
N GLU A 315 -3.82 -0.98 11.24
CA GLU A 315 -3.56 -2.23 11.94
C GLU A 315 -2.64 -2.04 13.14
N LEU A 316 -2.17 -0.85 13.50
CA LEU A 316 -1.31 -0.65 14.66
C LEU A 316 -1.84 0.45 15.60
N ASP A 317 -3.10 0.87 15.41
CA ASP A 317 -3.83 1.86 16.23
C ASP A 317 -3.63 1.65 17.76
N TRP A 318 -3.61 0.39 18.19
CA TRP A 318 -3.43 0.01 19.59
C TRP A 318 -2.24 -0.93 19.79
N PRO A 319 -1.04 -0.42 20.12
CA PRO A 319 0.19 -1.21 20.20
C PRO A 319 0.14 -2.35 21.21
N THR A 320 -0.54 -2.16 22.36
CA THR A 320 -0.72 -3.22 23.36
C THR A 320 -1.56 -4.36 22.82
N PHE A 321 -2.57 -4.05 22.01
CA PHE A 321 -3.39 -5.06 21.37
C PHE A 321 -2.61 -5.80 20.28
N ALA A 322 -1.88 -5.08 19.43
CA ALA A 322 -0.98 -5.69 18.43
C ALA A 322 0.05 -6.64 19.07
N ALA A 323 0.67 -6.23 20.18
CA ALA A 323 1.63 -7.07 20.91
C ALA A 323 1.00 -8.36 21.47
N ARG A 324 -0.20 -8.27 22.07
CA ARG A 324 -0.95 -9.45 22.55
C ARG A 324 -1.34 -10.38 21.41
N TRP A 325 -1.78 -9.80 20.29
CA TRP A 325 -2.14 -10.56 19.10
C TRP A 325 -0.94 -11.33 18.52
N LEU A 326 0.24 -10.69 18.46
CA LEU A 326 1.48 -11.36 18.06
C LEU A 326 1.89 -12.47 19.04
N GLU A 327 1.65 -12.31 20.34
CA GLU A 327 1.86 -13.39 21.32
C GLU A 327 0.93 -14.58 21.08
N ASP A 328 -0.34 -14.33 20.74
CA ASP A 328 -1.29 -15.40 20.36
C ASP A 328 -0.85 -16.11 19.07
N CYS A 329 -0.36 -15.36 18.07
CA CYS A 329 0.19 -15.93 16.84
C CYS A 329 1.42 -16.80 17.13
N LEU A 330 2.36 -16.33 17.96
CA LEU A 330 3.52 -17.11 18.38
C LEU A 330 3.11 -18.38 19.14
N TRP A 331 2.11 -18.27 20.02
CA TRP A 331 1.59 -19.43 20.74
C TRP A 331 1.04 -20.48 19.77
N LEU A 332 0.27 -20.07 18.75
CA LEU A 332 -0.20 -20.97 17.70
C LEU A 332 0.96 -21.56 16.89
N ALA A 333 1.96 -20.77 16.53
CA ALA A 333 3.11 -21.27 15.77
C ALA A 333 3.85 -22.37 16.54
N GLU A 334 4.13 -22.14 17.83
CA GLU A 334 4.86 -23.07 18.69
C GLU A 334 4.03 -24.31 19.09
N ASN A 335 2.73 -24.14 19.36
CA ASN A 335 1.88 -25.22 19.90
C ASN A 335 1.04 -25.94 18.85
N LYS A 336 0.80 -25.32 17.69
CA LYS A 336 0.00 -25.86 16.58
C LYS A 336 0.81 -26.07 15.29
N SER A 337 2.13 -25.92 15.33
CA SER A 337 3.01 -26.18 14.17
C SER A 337 2.64 -25.35 12.95
N TRP A 338 2.34 -24.07 13.18
CA TRP A 338 1.92 -23.13 12.14
C TRP A 338 3.02 -22.11 11.86
N PRO A 339 3.87 -22.35 10.85
CA PRO A 339 4.76 -21.30 10.41
C PRO A 339 3.97 -20.16 9.77
N PHE A 340 4.37 -18.92 10.07
CA PHE A 340 3.77 -17.73 9.49
C PHE A 340 4.82 -16.73 9.04
N ASN A 341 4.40 -15.80 8.19
CA ASN A 341 5.23 -14.74 7.63
C ASN A 341 4.76 -13.37 8.13
N MET A 342 5.68 -12.52 8.58
CA MET A 342 5.38 -11.19 9.12
C MET A 342 5.95 -10.11 8.21
N GLN A 343 5.09 -9.20 7.74
CA GLN A 343 5.45 -8.06 6.89
C GLN A 343 4.95 -6.75 7.52
N PHE A 344 5.73 -6.22 8.46
CA PHE A 344 5.54 -4.87 9.00
C PHE A 344 6.65 -3.97 8.47
N ASP A 345 6.39 -2.67 8.34
CA ASP A 345 7.45 -1.71 8.05
C ASP A 345 8.47 -1.65 9.21
N ALA A 346 9.72 -1.33 8.89
CA ALA A 346 10.79 -1.39 9.89
C ALA A 346 10.66 -0.29 10.96
N GLY A 347 10.11 0.88 10.63
CA GLY A 347 9.86 1.95 11.61
C GLY A 347 8.86 1.53 12.69
N THR A 348 7.82 0.81 12.29
CA THR A 348 6.82 0.17 13.17
C THR A 348 7.47 -0.89 14.04
N ILE A 349 8.36 -1.71 13.47
CA ILE A 349 9.14 -2.72 14.21
C ILE A 349 10.02 -2.07 15.29
N GLU A 350 10.73 -0.97 15.00
CA GLU A 350 11.50 -0.22 16.00
C GLU A 350 10.59 0.26 17.14
N CYS A 351 9.45 0.87 16.79
CA CYS A 351 8.50 1.39 17.76
C CYS A 351 7.91 0.29 18.66
N LEU A 352 7.55 -0.87 18.10
CA LEU A 352 7.05 -2.01 18.85
C LEU A 352 8.15 -2.66 19.71
N ASN A 353 9.38 -2.77 19.22
CA ASN A 353 10.51 -3.33 19.98
C ASN A 353 10.87 -2.45 21.18
N LYS A 354 10.88 -1.12 21.03
CA LYS A 354 11.07 -0.17 22.14
C LYS A 354 10.06 -0.43 23.28
N ARG A 355 8.81 -0.74 22.93
CA ARG A 355 7.70 -0.96 23.88
C ARG A 355 7.67 -2.37 24.46
N TYR A 356 7.94 -3.38 23.64
CA TYR A 356 7.78 -4.79 23.98
C TYR A 356 9.05 -5.61 23.65
N PRO A 357 10.22 -5.26 24.20
CA PRO A 357 11.48 -5.92 23.83
C PRO A 357 11.49 -7.42 24.20
N GLY A 358 10.69 -7.84 25.19
CA GLY A 358 10.50 -9.24 25.54
C GLY A 358 9.81 -10.05 24.43
N LEU A 359 8.84 -9.46 23.73
CA LEU A 359 8.17 -10.08 22.58
C LEU A 359 9.14 -10.22 21.41
N PHE A 360 9.91 -9.18 21.09
CA PHE A 360 10.87 -9.21 19.99
C PHE A 360 12.01 -10.20 20.21
N LYS A 361 12.42 -10.45 21.46
CA LYS A 361 13.31 -11.58 21.80
C LYS A 361 12.68 -12.94 21.49
N LYS A 362 11.37 -13.11 21.68
CA LYS A 362 10.66 -14.35 21.29
C LYS A 362 10.57 -14.47 19.77
N LEU A 363 10.20 -13.39 19.07
CA LEU A 363 10.14 -13.33 17.60
C LEU A 363 11.51 -13.65 16.98
N THR A 364 12.59 -13.07 17.48
CA THR A 364 13.97 -13.34 17.03
C THR A 364 14.28 -14.84 17.13
N ARG A 365 14.03 -15.46 18.30
CA ARG A 365 14.24 -16.90 18.50
C ARG A 365 13.37 -17.76 17.60
N ALA A 366 12.14 -17.34 17.31
CA ALA A 366 11.25 -18.05 16.40
C ALA A 366 11.76 -17.96 14.95
N TRP A 367 12.27 -16.81 14.54
CA TRP A 367 12.84 -16.60 13.21
C TRP A 367 14.15 -17.39 13.02
N ASP A 368 15.02 -17.40 14.03
CA ASP A 368 16.26 -18.19 14.03
C ASP A 368 16.00 -19.69 13.90
N LYS A 369 14.88 -20.17 14.44
CA LYS A 369 14.43 -21.57 14.34
C LYS A 369 13.70 -21.87 13.02
N GLY A 370 13.45 -20.87 12.17
CA GLY A 370 12.62 -21.01 10.97
C GLY A 370 11.14 -21.30 11.26
N ILE A 371 10.66 -20.99 12.48
CA ILE A 371 9.25 -21.12 12.83
C ILE A 371 8.44 -19.98 12.22
N ILE A 372 9.03 -18.80 12.10
CA ILE A 372 8.44 -17.65 11.42
C ILE A 372 9.44 -17.12 10.39
N ASP A 373 8.96 -16.31 9.46
CA ASP A 373 9.82 -15.55 8.56
C ASP A 373 9.42 -14.08 8.58
N ILE A 374 10.40 -13.20 8.74
CA ILE A 374 10.19 -11.76 8.65
C ILE A 374 10.64 -11.33 7.26
N VAL A 375 9.77 -10.64 6.53
CA VAL A 375 9.93 -10.35 5.10
C VAL A 375 9.83 -8.85 4.82
N ASP A 376 10.10 -8.46 3.57
CA ASP A 376 10.22 -7.05 3.15
C ASP A 376 11.38 -6.34 3.84
N GLY A 377 11.17 -5.62 4.94
CA GLY A 377 12.22 -4.88 5.65
C GLY A 377 12.53 -3.50 5.06
N THR A 378 11.65 -2.93 4.24
CA THR A 378 11.70 -1.50 3.93
C THR A 378 11.27 -0.66 5.15
N TYR A 379 11.79 0.55 5.28
CA TYR A 379 11.53 1.39 6.45
C TYR A 379 10.06 1.79 6.57
N SER A 380 9.42 2.14 5.45
CA SER A 380 8.03 2.62 5.42
C SER A 380 7.13 1.95 4.39
N GLN A 381 7.53 0.82 3.79
CA GLN A 381 6.71 0.15 2.76
C GLN A 381 6.24 1.12 1.66
N PRO A 382 7.16 1.77 0.91
CA PRO A 382 6.80 2.78 -0.08
C PRO A 382 6.05 2.16 -1.27
N LEU A 383 5.20 2.96 -1.94
CA LEU A 383 4.62 2.62 -3.24
C LEU A 383 5.62 2.89 -4.39
N THR A 384 5.27 2.51 -5.61
CA THR A 384 6.15 2.60 -6.79
C THR A 384 6.37 4.02 -7.35
N PHE A 385 5.85 5.06 -6.68
CA PHE A 385 5.89 6.46 -7.13
C PHE A 385 7.16 7.22 -6.75
N TYR A 386 7.91 6.68 -5.80
CA TYR A 386 9.09 7.34 -5.26
C TYR A 386 10.34 7.02 -6.07
N SER A 387 11.35 7.90 -5.97
CA SER A 387 12.56 7.80 -6.77
C SER A 387 13.36 6.54 -6.44
N TRP A 388 14.34 6.24 -7.29
CA TRP A 388 15.36 5.25 -6.96
C TRP A 388 16.10 5.60 -5.65
N GLU A 389 16.35 6.88 -5.38
CA GLU A 389 17.01 7.31 -4.15
C GLU A 389 16.13 7.04 -2.93
N ALA A 390 14.86 7.44 -2.96
CA ALA A 390 13.88 7.19 -1.91
C ALA A 390 13.71 5.68 -1.61
N TRP A 391 13.64 4.85 -2.64
CA TRP A 391 13.59 3.39 -2.47
C TRP A 391 14.88 2.82 -1.90
N SER A 392 16.03 3.32 -2.36
CA SER A 392 17.33 2.95 -1.79
C SER A 392 17.43 3.35 -0.32
N ARG A 393 16.91 4.52 0.07
CA ARG A 393 16.85 4.96 1.48
C ARG A 393 15.91 4.12 2.33
N ASN A 394 14.77 3.72 1.77
CA ASN A 394 13.85 2.80 2.41
C ASN A 394 14.51 1.47 2.77
N PHE A 395 15.30 0.89 1.86
CA PHE A 395 16.04 -0.33 2.15
C PHE A 395 17.24 -0.08 3.08
N GLU A 396 18.00 0.99 2.89
CA GLU A 396 19.15 1.31 3.76
C GLU A 396 18.71 1.48 5.23
N GLN A 397 17.69 2.32 5.49
CA GLN A 397 17.20 2.56 6.84
C GLN A 397 16.44 1.35 7.38
N GLY A 398 15.60 0.72 6.54
CA GLY A 398 14.78 -0.41 6.95
C GLY A 398 15.62 -1.62 7.34
N LEU A 399 16.57 -2.04 6.50
CA LEU A 399 17.44 -3.17 6.79
C LEU A 399 18.40 -2.91 7.94
N GLY A 400 18.82 -1.65 8.15
CA GLY A 400 19.55 -1.24 9.35
C GLY A 400 18.72 -1.47 10.62
N ALA A 401 17.48 -0.97 10.64
CA ALA A 401 16.56 -1.18 11.75
C ALA A 401 16.25 -2.67 12.01
N MET A 402 16.09 -3.47 10.96
CA MET A 402 15.89 -4.92 11.09
C MET A 402 17.10 -5.60 11.73
N GLU A 403 18.31 -5.23 11.33
CA GLU A 403 19.54 -5.76 11.90
C GLU A 403 19.75 -5.33 13.36
N ASP A 404 19.40 -4.09 13.70
CA ASP A 404 19.46 -3.59 15.08
C ASP A 404 18.46 -4.31 16.01
N VAL A 405 17.26 -4.63 15.52
CA VAL A 405 16.19 -5.26 16.31
C VAL A 405 16.36 -6.78 16.40
N PHE A 406 16.65 -7.46 15.28
CA PHE A 406 16.66 -8.91 15.19
C PHE A 406 18.06 -9.52 15.07
N GLY A 407 19.11 -8.71 14.83
CA GLY A 407 20.47 -9.20 14.57
C GLY A 407 20.64 -9.83 13.18
N ARG A 408 19.66 -9.67 12.28
CA ARG A 408 19.68 -10.22 10.91
C ARG A 408 18.73 -9.46 9.99
N ARG A 409 18.92 -9.65 8.68
CA ARG A 409 18.11 -9.03 7.61
C ARG A 409 17.17 -10.05 6.94
N PRO A 410 16.01 -9.61 6.43
CA PRO A 410 15.14 -10.45 5.59
C PRO A 410 15.82 -10.85 4.28
N GLU A 411 15.46 -12.04 3.78
CA GLU A 411 15.98 -12.57 2.49
C GLU A 411 14.91 -12.62 1.39
N THR A 412 13.63 -12.45 1.77
CA THR A 412 12.46 -12.51 0.89
C THR A 412 11.80 -11.13 0.81
N TYR A 413 11.64 -10.60 -0.40
CA TYR A 413 10.83 -9.41 -0.65
C TYR A 413 9.39 -9.79 -0.97
N VAL A 414 8.44 -9.26 -0.19
CA VAL A 414 7.00 -9.50 -0.35
C VAL A 414 6.30 -8.18 -0.06
N ARG A 415 5.18 -7.87 -0.72
CA ARG A 415 4.33 -6.72 -0.41
C ARG A 415 2.86 -7.12 -0.46
N GLN A 416 2.08 -6.74 0.57
CA GLN A 416 0.62 -6.79 0.51
C GLN A 416 0.16 -5.81 -0.56
N GLU A 417 0.60 -4.56 -0.45
CA GLU A 417 0.20 -3.45 -1.33
C GLU A 417 1.06 -3.35 -2.60
N PHE A 418 0.63 -2.52 -3.55
CA PHE A 418 1.34 -2.33 -4.81
C PHE A 418 2.76 -1.76 -4.60
N GLY A 419 3.78 -2.61 -4.79
CA GLY A 419 5.19 -2.27 -4.52
C GLY A 419 6.17 -2.91 -5.49
N PHE A 420 5.77 -3.13 -6.75
CA PHE A 420 6.58 -3.81 -7.76
C PHE A 420 6.81 -2.93 -9.00
N THR A 421 8.06 -2.84 -9.44
CA THR A 421 8.42 -2.19 -10.70
C THR A 421 9.37 -3.09 -11.48
N PRO A 422 9.38 -3.08 -12.83
CA PRO A 422 10.31 -3.87 -13.60
C PRO A 422 11.79 -3.69 -13.24
N GLN A 423 12.18 -2.56 -12.64
CA GLN A 423 13.58 -2.30 -12.29
C GLN A 423 13.97 -2.76 -10.87
N LEU A 424 13.00 -3.22 -10.07
CA LEU A 424 13.20 -3.61 -8.68
C LEU A 424 14.20 -4.78 -8.47
N PRO A 425 14.39 -5.78 -9.37
CA PRO A 425 15.39 -6.84 -9.18
C PRO A 425 16.81 -6.32 -8.94
N SER A 426 17.16 -5.21 -9.59
CA SER A 426 18.46 -4.57 -9.45
C SER A 426 18.68 -4.05 -8.02
N LEU A 427 17.63 -3.45 -7.46
CA LEU A 427 17.64 -2.94 -6.09
C LEU A 427 17.64 -4.07 -5.05
N LEU A 428 16.81 -5.09 -5.26
CA LEU A 428 16.73 -6.25 -4.35
C LEU A 428 18.07 -6.99 -4.27
N ASN A 429 18.72 -7.25 -5.41
CA ASN A 429 20.03 -7.90 -5.43
C ASN A 429 21.09 -7.07 -4.71
N ARG A 430 21.06 -5.74 -4.86
CA ARG A 430 21.98 -4.82 -4.19
C ARG A 430 21.86 -4.88 -2.66
N PHE A 431 20.66 -5.09 -2.14
CA PHE A 431 20.39 -5.18 -0.70
C PHE A 431 20.45 -6.61 -0.13
N GLY A 432 20.78 -7.60 -0.96
CA GLY A 432 21.05 -8.97 -0.53
C GLY A 432 19.82 -9.88 -0.44
N TYR A 433 18.68 -9.47 -1.01
CA TYR A 433 17.53 -10.37 -1.15
C TYR A 433 17.85 -11.51 -2.11
N LYS A 434 17.32 -12.69 -1.80
CA LYS A 434 17.51 -13.91 -2.61
C LYS A 434 16.31 -14.20 -3.50
N GLN A 435 15.13 -13.76 -3.06
CA GLN A 435 13.87 -14.11 -3.70
C GLN A 435 12.79 -13.05 -3.47
N ALA A 436 11.79 -13.05 -4.34
CA ALA A 436 10.65 -12.16 -4.30
C ALA A 436 9.32 -12.91 -4.47
N VAL A 437 8.22 -12.34 -3.95
CA VAL A 437 6.87 -12.86 -4.13
C VAL A 437 6.03 -11.77 -4.77
N GLN A 438 5.71 -11.91 -6.06
CA GLN A 438 4.90 -10.95 -6.81
C GLN A 438 3.42 -11.30 -6.76
N ARG A 439 2.86 -11.27 -5.55
CA ARG A 439 1.46 -11.62 -5.28
C ARG A 439 0.84 -10.60 -4.33
N VAL A 440 0.17 -9.62 -4.92
CA VAL A 440 -0.42 -8.47 -4.23
C VAL A 440 -1.86 -8.78 -3.78
N ALA A 441 -2.28 -8.14 -2.69
CA ALA A 441 -3.61 -8.26 -2.12
C ALA A 441 -4.69 -7.64 -3.02
N GLY A 442 -5.78 -8.37 -3.22
CA GLY A 442 -7.00 -7.83 -3.83
C GLY A 442 -6.92 -7.61 -5.35
N PRO A 443 -8.08 -7.53 -6.04
CA PRO A 443 -8.14 -7.49 -7.50
C PRO A 443 -7.78 -6.13 -8.11
N SER A 444 -7.71 -5.06 -7.30
CA SER A 444 -7.46 -3.70 -7.76
C SER A 444 -6.00 -3.42 -8.09
N THR A 445 -5.06 -4.30 -7.74
CA THR A 445 -3.61 -4.07 -7.87
C THR A 445 -2.90 -5.29 -8.48
N PRO A 446 -3.26 -5.71 -9.71
CA PRO A 446 -2.83 -6.99 -10.26
C PRO A 446 -1.35 -6.99 -10.64
N THR A 447 -0.61 -8.00 -10.19
CA THR A 447 0.72 -8.34 -10.73
C THR A 447 0.58 -9.15 -12.03
N PRO A 448 1.61 -9.26 -12.88
CA PRO A 448 1.59 -10.16 -14.02
C PRO A 448 1.34 -11.62 -13.58
N ALA A 449 0.51 -12.35 -14.33
CA ALA A 449 0.26 -13.78 -14.08
C ALA A 449 1.09 -14.65 -15.02
N GLU A 450 1.69 -15.71 -14.47
CA GLU A 450 2.46 -16.72 -15.22
C GLU A 450 1.87 -18.10 -14.97
N ASP A 451 1.98 -19.00 -15.96
CA ASP A 451 1.67 -20.41 -15.74
C ASP A 451 2.80 -21.14 -15.01
N GLU A 452 4.03 -20.61 -15.10
CA GLU A 452 5.19 -21.16 -14.43
C GLU A 452 5.11 -21.01 -12.92
N ARG A 453 5.45 -22.10 -12.23
CA ARG A 453 5.31 -22.20 -10.77
C ARG A 453 6.20 -21.19 -10.04
N ARG A 454 7.39 -20.98 -10.59
CA ARG A 454 8.39 -19.95 -10.24
C ARG A 454 9.03 -19.45 -11.52
N ILE A 455 9.51 -18.21 -11.49
CA ILE A 455 10.24 -17.58 -12.58
C ILE A 455 11.54 -16.96 -12.08
N ILE A 456 12.46 -16.73 -13.01
CA ILE A 456 13.58 -15.81 -12.82
C ILE A 456 13.10 -14.45 -13.30
N TRP A 457 12.73 -13.57 -12.37
CA TRP A 457 12.32 -12.21 -12.69
C TRP A 457 13.54 -11.38 -13.07
N GLN A 458 13.54 -10.86 -14.30
CA GLN A 458 14.63 -10.08 -14.87
C GLN A 458 14.30 -8.58 -14.87
N GLY A 459 15.20 -7.78 -14.30
CA GLY A 459 15.15 -6.32 -14.33
C GLY A 459 15.59 -5.72 -15.67
N LYS A 460 15.34 -4.43 -15.90
CA LYS A 460 15.71 -3.77 -17.18
C LYS A 460 17.22 -3.69 -17.39
N ASP A 461 18.01 -3.75 -16.32
CA ASP A 461 19.47 -3.85 -16.35
C ASP A 461 20.01 -5.28 -16.51
N GLY A 462 19.11 -6.25 -16.63
CA GLY A 462 19.42 -7.67 -16.75
C GLY A 462 19.70 -8.37 -15.42
N SER A 463 19.59 -7.68 -14.28
CA SER A 463 19.56 -8.30 -12.95
C SER A 463 18.47 -9.36 -12.86
N ARG A 464 18.67 -10.40 -12.04
CA ARG A 464 17.79 -11.57 -11.97
C ARG A 464 17.54 -11.92 -10.51
N ILE A 465 16.29 -12.24 -10.17
CA ILE A 465 15.90 -12.71 -8.83
C ILE A 465 14.88 -13.83 -8.95
N ASP A 466 14.99 -14.84 -8.08
CA ASP A 466 14.03 -15.93 -8.01
C ASP A 466 12.68 -15.41 -7.53
N THR A 467 11.59 -15.77 -8.19
CA THR A 467 10.29 -15.16 -7.90
C THR A 467 9.15 -16.17 -7.96
N LEU A 468 8.28 -16.10 -6.96
CA LEU A 468 6.94 -16.68 -7.02
C LEU A 468 6.03 -15.63 -7.68
N PRO A 469 5.64 -15.82 -8.97
CA PRO A 469 4.74 -14.89 -9.65
C PRO A 469 3.31 -15.07 -9.15
N SER A 470 2.41 -14.20 -9.56
CA SER A 470 0.99 -14.53 -9.53
C SER A 470 0.68 -15.63 -10.53
N HIS A 471 -0.25 -16.51 -10.16
CA HIS A 471 -0.78 -17.54 -11.05
C HIS A 471 -2.17 -17.15 -11.55
N PRO A 472 -2.65 -17.70 -12.68
CA PRO A 472 -3.99 -17.43 -13.21
C PRO A 472 -5.15 -17.62 -12.21
N THR A 473 -4.99 -18.49 -11.21
CA THR A 473 -5.97 -18.70 -10.13
C THR A 473 -6.11 -17.51 -9.18
N ARG A 474 -5.15 -16.58 -9.17
CA ARG A 474 -5.13 -15.35 -8.37
C ARG A 474 -5.50 -15.57 -6.89
N SER A 475 -5.02 -16.66 -6.29
CA SER A 475 -5.44 -17.02 -4.93
C SER A 475 -5.10 -15.95 -3.88
N GLU A 476 -4.11 -15.09 -4.16
CA GLU A 476 -3.74 -13.92 -3.35
C GLU A 476 -4.85 -12.86 -3.25
N HIS A 477 -5.80 -12.82 -4.18
CA HIS A 477 -6.96 -11.92 -4.09
C HIS A 477 -8.00 -12.39 -3.05
N ALA A 478 -7.90 -13.64 -2.58
CA ALA A 478 -8.87 -14.24 -1.68
C ALA A 478 -8.51 -14.12 -0.19
N GLN A 479 -7.71 -13.13 0.22
CA GLN A 479 -7.08 -13.08 1.56
C GLN A 479 -8.03 -13.35 2.74
N TRP A 480 -9.25 -12.81 2.71
CA TRP A 480 -10.23 -12.98 3.79
C TRP A 480 -10.93 -14.35 3.81
N PHE A 481 -10.98 -15.04 2.67
CA PHE A 481 -11.78 -16.24 2.45
C PHE A 481 -10.97 -17.41 1.85
N MET A 482 -9.65 -17.27 1.76
CA MET A 482 -8.75 -18.25 1.14
C MET A 482 -8.95 -19.64 1.72
N PHE A 483 -8.97 -19.75 3.05
CA PHE A 483 -9.09 -21.05 3.75
C PHE A 483 -10.41 -21.76 3.45
N HIS A 484 -11.49 -20.98 3.29
CA HIS A 484 -12.79 -21.50 2.87
C HIS A 484 -12.79 -21.93 1.39
N ALA A 485 -12.05 -21.20 0.53
CA ALA A 485 -11.96 -21.47 -0.91
C ALA A 485 -10.96 -22.60 -1.28
N ILE A 486 -10.23 -23.17 -0.32
CA ILE A 486 -9.21 -24.22 -0.59
C ILE A 486 -9.74 -25.37 -1.46
N PRO A 487 -10.95 -25.95 -1.23
CA PRO A 487 -11.48 -27.01 -2.09
C PRO A 487 -11.61 -26.60 -3.56
N ASP A 488 -12.08 -25.38 -3.81
CA ASP A 488 -12.27 -24.85 -5.16
C ASP A 488 -10.92 -24.57 -5.82
N LEU A 489 -9.97 -24.00 -5.08
CA LEU A 489 -8.61 -23.72 -5.56
C LEU A 489 -7.85 -25.01 -5.89
N ILE A 490 -8.01 -26.08 -5.09
CA ILE A 490 -7.45 -27.40 -5.40
C ILE A 490 -8.08 -27.95 -6.69
N THR A 491 -9.40 -27.82 -6.85
CA THR A 491 -10.12 -28.30 -8.04
C THR A 491 -9.60 -27.59 -9.29
N GLN A 492 -9.53 -26.26 -9.27
CA GLN A 492 -9.00 -25.45 -10.37
C GLN A 492 -7.55 -25.81 -10.70
N ALA A 493 -6.70 -26.02 -9.69
CA ALA A 493 -5.31 -26.41 -9.90
C ALA A 493 -5.18 -27.80 -10.56
N LEU A 494 -6.03 -28.76 -10.17
CA LEU A 494 -6.08 -30.09 -10.79
C LEU A 494 -6.57 -30.02 -12.24
N GLU A 495 -7.61 -29.24 -12.51
CA GLU A 495 -8.14 -29.03 -13.88
C GLU A 495 -7.10 -28.42 -14.82
N ARG A 496 -6.24 -27.54 -14.29
CA ARG A 496 -5.10 -26.95 -15.02
C ARG A 496 -3.90 -27.88 -15.15
N GLY A 497 -3.84 -28.97 -14.37
CA GLY A 497 -2.69 -29.87 -14.34
C GLY A 497 -1.48 -29.30 -13.57
N ASP A 498 -1.71 -28.42 -12.60
CA ASP A 498 -0.66 -27.85 -11.75
C ASP A 498 0.01 -28.97 -10.92
N ALA A 499 1.34 -28.96 -10.81
CA ALA A 499 2.04 -29.98 -9.99
C ALA A 499 1.92 -29.72 -8.49
N TYR A 500 1.81 -28.46 -8.11
CA TYR A 500 1.48 -28.03 -6.76
C TYR A 500 0.69 -26.72 -6.81
N LEU A 501 -0.04 -26.43 -5.74
CA LEU A 501 -0.74 -25.17 -5.53
C LEU A 501 -0.04 -24.36 -4.44
N ALA A 502 0.40 -23.15 -4.79
CA ALA A 502 0.95 -22.18 -3.86
C ALA A 502 -0.13 -21.18 -3.44
N LEU A 503 -0.43 -21.12 -2.13
CA LEU A 503 -1.41 -20.20 -1.56
C LEU A 503 -0.70 -19.17 -0.69
N THR A 504 -0.79 -17.88 -1.02
CA THR A 504 -0.18 -16.78 -0.24
C THR A 504 -1.25 -15.92 0.40
N ASN A 505 -1.24 -15.83 1.73
CA ASN A 505 -2.12 -14.94 2.47
C ASN A 505 -1.30 -13.89 3.19
N ASN A 506 -1.59 -12.61 2.95
CA ASN A 506 -0.93 -11.50 3.62
C ASN A 506 -1.96 -10.47 4.08
N ALA A 507 -2.99 -10.95 4.77
CA ALA A 507 -4.10 -10.13 5.25
C ALA A 507 -3.65 -9.10 6.30
N ASP A 508 -4.39 -8.00 6.42
CA ASP A 508 -4.16 -6.96 7.41
C ASP A 508 -4.13 -7.55 8.83
N ALA A 509 -3.11 -7.17 9.61
CA ALA A 509 -2.87 -7.66 10.95
C ALA A 509 -4.02 -7.33 11.90
N MET A 510 -4.10 -8.15 12.96
CA MET A 510 -5.19 -8.14 13.95
C MET A 510 -6.60 -8.35 13.40
N ARG A 511 -6.70 -8.82 12.15
CA ARG A 511 -7.89 -9.45 11.60
C ARG A 511 -7.58 -10.93 11.35
N HIS A 512 -8.56 -11.79 11.64
CA HIS A 512 -8.45 -13.22 11.35
C HIS A 512 -9.30 -13.57 10.12
N PRO A 513 -8.67 -14.02 9.01
CA PRO A 513 -9.38 -14.61 7.89
C PRO A 513 -10.30 -15.76 8.31
N LEU A 514 -11.40 -15.92 7.60
CA LEU A 514 -12.43 -16.91 7.87
C LEU A 514 -11.84 -18.34 7.83
N LEU A 515 -12.16 -19.16 8.83
CA LEU A 515 -11.67 -20.55 9.02
C LEU A 515 -10.14 -20.74 9.20
N ARG A 516 -9.33 -19.67 9.27
CA ARG A 516 -7.86 -19.77 9.42
C ARG A 516 -7.44 -20.66 10.59
N GLU A 517 -8.02 -20.43 11.77
CA GLU A 517 -7.72 -21.23 12.97
C GLU A 517 -8.05 -22.72 12.76
N ASP A 518 -9.19 -23.01 12.15
CA ASP A 518 -9.67 -24.38 11.95
C ASP A 518 -8.73 -25.14 11.00
N VAL A 519 -8.20 -24.48 9.97
CA VAL A 519 -7.20 -25.06 9.06
C VAL A 519 -5.83 -25.20 9.74
N ILE A 520 -5.40 -24.24 10.56
CA ILE A 520 -4.18 -24.34 11.38
C ILE A 520 -4.25 -25.55 12.32
N ARG A 521 -5.36 -25.68 13.07
CA ARG A 521 -5.58 -26.81 13.99
C ARG A 521 -5.63 -28.13 13.26
N THR A 522 -6.24 -28.16 12.07
CA THR A 522 -6.23 -29.34 11.20
C THR A 522 -4.79 -29.74 10.84
N HIS A 523 -3.99 -28.78 10.35
CA HIS A 523 -2.59 -28.99 9.96
C HIS A 523 -1.74 -29.59 11.10
N HIS A 524 -1.93 -29.11 12.33
CA HIS A 524 -1.24 -29.65 13.51
C HIS A 524 -1.37 -31.19 13.68
N TYR A 525 -2.50 -31.76 13.24
CA TYR A 525 -2.73 -33.20 13.31
C TYR A 525 -2.33 -33.93 12.03
N ALA A 526 -2.65 -33.35 10.87
CA ALA A 526 -2.26 -33.82 9.55
C ALA A 526 -2.42 -32.69 8.52
N PRO A 527 -1.58 -32.63 7.46
CA PRO A 527 -1.69 -31.64 6.40
C PRO A 527 -2.85 -31.96 5.44
N VAL A 528 -4.09 -32.01 5.95
CA VAL A 528 -5.29 -32.35 5.16
C VAL A 528 -5.45 -31.38 3.99
N TRP A 529 -5.26 -30.09 4.25
CA TRP A 529 -5.48 -29.01 3.28
C TRP A 529 -4.19 -28.48 2.63
N GLY A 530 -3.04 -28.96 3.10
CA GLY A 530 -1.74 -28.47 2.68
C GLY A 530 -0.76 -28.34 3.86
N ARG A 531 0.48 -28.02 3.52
CA ARG A 531 1.54 -27.71 4.48
C ARG A 531 1.63 -26.19 4.63
N PHE A 532 1.51 -25.70 5.85
CA PHE A 532 1.95 -24.35 6.15
C PHE A 532 3.48 -24.32 6.08
N VAL A 533 4.01 -23.30 5.40
CA VAL A 533 5.45 -23.10 5.21
C VAL A 533 5.77 -21.61 5.28
N THR A 534 6.98 -21.26 5.71
CA THR A 534 7.47 -19.89 5.47
C THR A 534 7.78 -19.68 3.99
N TYR A 535 7.95 -18.43 3.55
CA TYR A 535 8.45 -18.17 2.20
C TYR A 535 9.82 -18.82 1.97
N ASN A 536 10.75 -18.64 2.91
CA ASN A 536 12.06 -19.30 2.85
C ASN A 536 11.98 -20.83 2.74
N ASP A 537 11.05 -21.48 3.44
CA ASP A 537 10.81 -22.91 3.29
C ASP A 537 10.28 -23.27 1.90
N PHE A 538 9.32 -22.51 1.38
CA PHE A 538 8.75 -22.74 0.06
C PHE A 538 9.80 -22.70 -1.05
N PHE A 539 10.65 -21.66 -1.10
CA PHE A 539 11.69 -21.53 -2.12
C PHE A 539 12.78 -22.61 -2.00
N ARG A 540 13.04 -23.09 -0.78
CA ARG A 540 14.01 -24.17 -0.51
C ARG A 540 13.47 -25.56 -0.84
N GLU A 541 12.18 -25.80 -0.62
CA GLU A 541 11.52 -27.11 -0.81
C GLU A 541 11.04 -27.34 -2.25
N THR A 542 10.81 -26.28 -3.02
CA THR A 542 10.32 -26.37 -4.41
C THR A 542 11.43 -26.28 -5.44
N GLU A 543 11.17 -26.83 -6.63
CA GLU A 543 12.09 -26.82 -7.76
C GLU A 543 12.49 -25.37 -8.15
N PRO A 544 13.77 -25.12 -8.47
CA PRO A 544 14.21 -23.81 -8.93
C PRO A 544 13.57 -23.45 -10.29
N PRO A 545 13.41 -22.16 -10.59
CA PRO A 545 12.81 -21.71 -11.85
C PRO A 545 13.72 -21.97 -13.05
N GLU A 546 13.12 -22.33 -14.18
CA GLU A 546 13.83 -22.49 -15.46
C GLU A 546 13.61 -21.28 -16.39
N LYS A 547 12.42 -20.68 -16.36
CA LYS A 547 12.03 -19.57 -17.24
C LYS A 547 12.50 -18.24 -16.68
N THR A 548 13.16 -17.44 -17.52
CA THR A 548 13.41 -16.03 -17.26
C THR A 548 12.32 -15.17 -17.89
N VAL A 549 11.74 -14.26 -17.11
CA VAL A 549 10.69 -13.34 -17.56
C VAL A 549 11.09 -11.90 -17.27
N ALA A 550 10.89 -11.02 -18.25
CA ALA A 550 11.09 -9.59 -18.12
C ALA A 550 9.78 -8.87 -18.41
N TYR A 551 9.38 -7.99 -17.50
CA TYR A 551 8.13 -7.24 -17.60
C TYR A 551 8.37 -5.80 -18.10
N THR A 552 7.35 -5.23 -18.71
CA THR A 552 7.11 -3.80 -18.83
C THR A 552 6.28 -3.34 -17.63
N PHE A 553 6.22 -2.03 -17.40
CA PHE A 553 5.38 -1.51 -16.31
C PHE A 553 3.88 -1.72 -16.62
N ASP A 554 3.49 -1.78 -17.90
CA ASP A 554 2.10 -2.05 -18.32
C ASP A 554 1.61 -3.44 -17.86
N ASP A 555 2.51 -4.41 -17.66
CA ASP A 555 2.14 -5.75 -17.20
C ASP A 555 1.63 -5.76 -15.74
N TYR A 556 1.92 -4.72 -14.94
CA TYR A 556 1.51 -4.59 -13.54
C TYR A 556 0.14 -3.88 -13.35
N GLY A 557 -0.64 -3.73 -14.42
CA GLY A 557 -1.96 -3.09 -14.38
C GLY A 557 -1.93 -1.56 -14.28
N PRO A 558 -3.10 -0.91 -14.33
CA PRO A 558 -3.20 0.55 -14.44
C PRO A 558 -2.77 1.21 -13.11
N PRO A 559 -2.28 2.46 -13.09
CA PRO A 559 -1.68 3.09 -11.91
C PRO A 559 -2.66 3.34 -10.73
N LEU A 560 -2.13 3.58 -9.52
CA LEU A 560 -2.90 3.80 -8.28
C LEU A 560 -4.06 4.82 -8.35
N LEU A 561 -3.98 5.89 -9.17
CA LEU A 561 -5.13 6.78 -9.37
C LEU A 561 -6.37 6.07 -9.95
N SER A 562 -6.17 4.94 -10.63
CA SER A 562 -7.24 4.07 -11.12
C SER A 562 -7.55 2.91 -10.16
N GLN A 563 -6.68 2.63 -9.19
CA GLN A 563 -6.75 1.46 -8.32
C GLN A 563 -7.19 1.76 -6.89
N ASN A 564 -7.19 3.04 -6.48
CA ASN A 564 -7.49 3.41 -5.11
C ASN A 564 -8.93 3.96 -4.95
N PRO A 565 -9.90 3.11 -4.56
CA PRO A 565 -11.25 3.54 -4.21
C PRO A 565 -11.29 4.29 -2.86
N PHE A 566 -10.17 4.33 -2.13
CA PHE A 566 -10.08 4.89 -0.79
C PHE A 566 -9.63 6.36 -0.78
N HIS A 567 -9.96 6.98 0.34
CA HIS A 567 -10.07 8.40 0.69
C HIS A 567 -8.79 9.26 0.59
N GLY A 568 -7.76 8.79 -0.13
CA GLY A 568 -6.43 9.39 -0.18
C GLY A 568 -6.30 10.63 -1.06
N ASN A 569 -5.31 11.45 -0.71
CA ASN A 569 -4.85 12.64 -1.45
C ASN A 569 -3.51 12.36 -2.16
N PRO A 570 -3.44 11.38 -3.09
CA PRO A 570 -2.16 10.85 -3.58
C PRO A 570 -1.33 11.92 -4.31
N VAL A 571 -1.95 12.91 -4.95
CA VAL A 571 -1.23 13.88 -5.78
C VAL A 571 -0.42 14.85 -4.92
N GLU A 572 -1.04 15.38 -3.87
CA GLU A 572 -0.47 16.39 -2.98
C GLU A 572 0.61 15.81 -2.07
N ALA A 573 0.38 14.61 -1.53
CA ALA A 573 1.38 13.91 -0.71
C ALA A 573 2.62 13.54 -1.55
N LEU A 574 2.44 13.05 -2.78
CA LEU A 574 3.54 12.75 -3.69
C LEU A 574 4.31 14.02 -4.10
N ARG A 575 3.60 15.12 -4.38
CA ARG A 575 4.21 16.41 -4.70
C ARG A 575 5.06 16.93 -3.55
N THR A 576 4.50 16.95 -2.34
CA THR A 576 5.18 17.44 -1.14
C THR A 576 6.38 16.55 -0.80
N GLY A 577 6.22 15.23 -0.86
CA GLY A 577 7.31 14.28 -0.65
C GLY A 577 8.46 14.45 -1.66
N HIS A 578 8.14 14.70 -2.94
CA HIS A 578 9.15 14.96 -3.98
C HIS A 578 9.92 16.27 -3.75
N GLU A 579 9.24 17.33 -3.30
CA GLU A 579 9.88 18.60 -2.95
C GLU A 579 10.85 18.44 -1.78
N MET A 580 10.42 17.77 -0.70
CA MET A 580 11.26 17.50 0.47
C MET A 580 12.44 16.58 0.13
N GLU A 581 12.22 15.57 -0.72
CA GLU A 581 13.29 14.71 -1.22
C GLU A 581 14.36 15.52 -1.97
N THR A 582 13.92 16.45 -2.83
CA THR A 582 14.82 17.33 -3.58
C THR A 582 15.64 18.23 -2.64
N THR A 583 15.02 18.78 -1.59
CA THR A 583 15.72 19.55 -0.55
C THR A 583 16.80 18.71 0.11
N LEU A 584 16.45 17.49 0.55
CA LEU A 584 17.36 16.65 1.31
C LEU A 584 18.55 16.17 0.47
N LEU A 585 18.30 15.80 -0.80
CA LEU A 585 19.38 15.48 -1.75
C LEU A 585 20.31 16.68 -2.00
N ALA A 586 19.76 17.90 -2.05
CA ALA A 586 20.57 19.11 -2.20
C ALA A 586 21.43 19.40 -0.95
N ALA A 587 20.88 19.18 0.25
CA ALA A 587 21.62 19.28 1.50
C ALA A 587 22.77 18.26 1.58
N GLU A 588 22.52 16.99 1.20
CA GLU A 588 23.55 15.95 1.12
C GLU A 588 24.67 16.32 0.14
N ALA A 589 24.31 16.83 -1.03
CA ALA A 589 25.26 17.25 -2.06
C ALA A 589 26.14 18.41 -1.59
N LEU A 590 25.57 19.42 -0.93
CA LEU A 590 26.29 20.55 -0.34
C LEU A 590 27.21 20.11 0.82
N ALA A 591 26.73 19.22 1.70
CA ALA A 591 27.53 18.67 2.78
C ALA A 591 28.73 17.88 2.23
N ALA A 592 28.50 17.05 1.20
CA ALA A 592 29.58 16.33 0.52
C ALA A 592 30.57 17.32 -0.15
N PHE A 593 30.07 18.37 -0.80
CA PHE A 593 30.89 19.42 -1.40
C PHE A 593 31.81 20.07 -0.37
N ASN A 594 31.27 20.55 0.75
CA ASN A 594 32.06 21.20 1.81
C ASN A 594 33.07 20.23 2.44
N SER A 595 32.68 18.97 2.61
CA SER A 595 33.59 17.95 3.10
C SER A 595 34.78 17.73 2.16
N ILE A 596 34.54 17.63 0.85
CA ILE A 596 35.59 17.37 -0.15
C ILE A 596 36.47 18.60 -0.38
N VAL A 597 35.85 19.78 -0.52
CA VAL A 597 36.50 21.01 -0.96
C VAL A 597 37.13 21.74 0.21
N LEU A 598 36.39 21.91 1.31
CA LEU A 598 36.81 22.65 2.49
C LEU A 598 37.40 21.76 3.60
N GLY A 599 37.28 20.43 3.49
CA GLY A 599 37.83 19.49 4.47
C GLY A 599 37.03 19.41 5.76
N GLN A 600 35.75 19.80 5.74
CA GLN A 600 34.87 19.74 6.90
C GLN A 600 34.40 18.31 7.17
N GLN A 601 34.19 17.97 8.44
CA GLN A 601 33.48 16.75 8.82
C GLN A 601 32.05 17.12 9.17
N LEU A 602 31.10 16.57 8.42
CA LEU A 602 29.68 16.85 8.57
C LEU A 602 28.93 15.55 8.90
N PRO A 603 27.84 15.64 9.69
CA PRO A 603 27.02 14.48 10.04
C PRO A 603 26.33 13.90 8.81
N ASP A 604 25.87 12.66 8.91
CA ASP A 604 24.98 12.08 7.91
C ASP A 604 23.54 12.62 8.04
N ASN A 605 22.70 12.28 7.07
CA ASN A 605 21.30 12.72 7.01
C ASN A 605 20.31 11.59 7.33
N ASN A 606 20.74 10.52 8.02
CA ASN A 606 19.90 9.33 8.22
C ASN A 606 18.61 9.65 8.97
N ASP A 607 18.67 10.43 10.05
CA ASP A 607 17.48 10.83 10.82
C ASP A 607 16.51 11.69 10.00
N ARG A 608 17.03 12.59 9.17
CA ARG A 608 16.21 13.41 8.27
C ARG A 608 15.52 12.57 7.21
N TRP A 609 16.23 11.57 6.67
CA TRP A 609 15.62 10.59 5.78
C TRP A 609 14.50 9.83 6.48
N ARG A 610 14.73 9.28 7.68
CA ARG A 610 13.68 8.57 8.44
C ARG A 610 12.42 9.42 8.61
N GLY A 611 12.56 10.72 8.91
CA GLY A 611 11.43 11.66 8.98
C GLY A 611 10.65 11.77 7.66
N LEU A 612 11.35 11.94 6.54
CA LEU A 612 10.72 11.97 5.20
C LEU A 612 10.10 10.63 4.80
N LEU A 613 10.73 9.50 5.14
CA LEU A 613 10.26 8.17 4.76
C LEU A 613 8.87 7.86 5.33
N TYR A 614 8.51 8.41 6.49
CA TYR A 614 7.14 8.30 7.02
C TYR A 614 6.08 8.94 6.11
N LEU A 615 6.40 10.05 5.44
CA LEU A 615 5.51 10.67 4.44
C LEU A 615 5.42 9.83 3.14
N GLN A 616 6.37 8.92 2.93
CA GLN A 616 6.40 8.02 1.77
C GLN A 616 5.75 6.65 2.04
N GLN A 617 5.15 6.47 3.21
CA GLN A 617 4.48 5.25 3.61
C GLN A 617 3.21 5.02 2.76
N HIS A 618 2.84 3.77 2.47
CA HIS A 618 1.77 3.45 1.50
C HIS A 618 0.36 3.89 1.91
N ASP A 619 0.05 3.97 3.20
CA ASP A 619 -1.23 4.49 3.72
C ASP A 619 -1.40 5.97 3.43
N ILE A 620 -0.32 6.74 3.24
CA ILE A 620 -0.41 8.18 2.95
C ILE A 620 -1.16 8.42 1.62
N PRO A 621 -0.69 7.95 0.46
CA PRO A 621 -1.44 8.10 -0.79
C PRO A 621 -2.74 7.27 -0.85
N GLN A 622 -2.90 6.27 0.03
CA GLN A 622 -4.07 5.38 0.01
C GLN A 622 -5.25 5.89 0.86
N ILE A 623 -4.96 6.26 2.12
CA ILE A 623 -5.91 6.52 3.19
C ILE A 623 -5.47 7.70 4.10
N ALA A 624 -4.82 8.73 3.53
CA ALA A 624 -4.33 9.95 4.19
C ALA A 624 -5.19 10.52 5.33
N ARG A 625 -6.51 10.45 5.20
CA ARG A 625 -7.49 11.08 6.08
C ARG A 625 -8.00 10.20 7.23
N ILE A 626 -7.53 8.95 7.34
CA ILE A 626 -7.88 8.09 8.47
C ILE A 626 -7.26 8.64 9.75
N ALA A 627 -8.09 8.84 10.77
CA ALA A 627 -7.69 9.26 12.10
C ALA A 627 -7.26 8.08 12.96
N ALA A 628 -6.36 8.31 13.93
CA ALA A 628 -5.87 7.26 14.82
C ALA A 628 -7.03 6.59 15.60
N GLY A 629 -7.11 5.27 15.53
CA GLY A 629 -8.16 4.47 16.15
C GLY A 629 -9.41 4.24 15.29
N GLN A 630 -9.61 5.02 14.22
CA GLN A 630 -10.82 4.95 13.39
C GLN A 630 -10.95 3.59 12.68
N PHE A 631 -9.83 3.06 12.17
CA PHE A 631 -9.82 1.82 11.41
C PHE A 631 -10.18 0.63 12.30
N LEU A 632 -9.50 0.43 13.42
CA LEU A 632 -9.85 -0.67 14.33
C LEU A 632 -11.22 -0.47 14.97
N GLN A 633 -11.64 0.76 15.27
CA GLN A 633 -13.00 1.02 15.78
C GLN A 633 -14.08 0.54 14.79
N THR A 634 -13.85 0.75 13.50
CA THR A 634 -14.83 0.36 12.48
C THR A 634 -14.79 -1.15 12.20
N ASN A 635 -13.70 -1.83 12.52
CA ASN A 635 -13.48 -3.23 12.14
C ASN A 635 -13.43 -4.24 13.29
N LEU A 636 -13.35 -3.79 14.55
CA LEU A 636 -13.34 -4.65 15.73
C LEU A 636 -14.56 -4.37 16.62
N VAL A 637 -15.26 -5.45 16.96
CA VAL A 637 -16.26 -5.43 18.04
C VAL A 637 -15.50 -5.20 19.36
N ASN A 638 -15.73 -4.06 20.00
CA ASN A 638 -15.09 -3.62 21.27
C ASN A 638 -13.69 -3.07 21.14
N TYR A 639 -13.49 -2.21 20.17
CA TYR A 639 -12.31 -1.37 20.19
C TYR A 639 -12.36 -0.39 21.38
N GLU A 640 -11.55 -0.68 22.40
CA GLU A 640 -11.30 0.18 23.57
C GLU A 640 -9.94 0.91 23.46
N GLY A 641 -9.33 0.87 22.27
CA GLY A 641 -8.02 1.45 22.04
C GLY A 641 -8.05 2.98 21.93
N PRO A 642 -6.87 3.60 21.72
CA PRO A 642 -6.75 5.04 21.58
C PRO A 642 -7.61 5.59 20.43
N GLN A 643 -8.16 6.78 20.62
CA GLN A 643 -8.81 7.58 19.57
C GLN A 643 -8.22 8.99 19.60
N GLN A 644 -7.70 9.44 18.48
CA GLN A 644 -7.17 10.80 18.33
C GLN A 644 -7.67 11.40 17.02
N THR A 645 -7.77 12.73 16.96
CA THR A 645 -8.25 13.43 15.76
C THR A 645 -7.17 13.64 14.70
N ILE A 646 -5.91 13.36 15.01
CA ILE A 646 -4.81 13.49 14.06
C ILE A 646 -4.92 12.40 12.99
N THR A 647 -4.83 12.79 11.73
CA THR A 647 -4.81 11.84 10.60
C THR A 647 -3.42 11.29 10.34
N VAL A 648 -3.34 10.17 9.62
CA VAL A 648 -2.06 9.55 9.27
C VAL A 648 -1.15 10.51 8.48
N GLU A 649 -1.70 11.28 7.53
CA GLU A 649 -0.98 12.30 6.76
C GLU A 649 -0.46 13.43 7.66
N GLN A 650 -1.31 13.97 8.54
CA GLN A 650 -0.93 15.06 9.45
C GLN A 650 0.21 14.61 10.37
N ARG A 651 0.17 13.36 10.85
CA ARG A 651 1.22 12.81 11.71
C ARG A 651 2.52 12.57 10.95
N ALA A 652 2.46 12.03 9.73
CA ALA A 652 3.63 11.86 8.88
C ALA A 652 4.29 13.21 8.55
N MET A 653 3.47 14.22 8.24
CA MET A 653 3.94 15.59 8.01
C MET A 653 4.66 16.17 9.23
N LYS A 654 4.20 15.86 10.45
CA LYS A 654 4.85 16.27 11.70
C LYS A 654 6.25 15.67 11.88
N GLU A 655 6.54 14.50 11.30
CA GLU A 655 7.91 13.95 11.24
C GLU A 655 8.74 14.58 10.11
N ALA A 656 8.13 14.79 8.95
CA ALA A 656 8.86 15.24 7.76
C ALA A 656 9.24 16.73 7.80
N LEU A 657 8.38 17.61 8.34
CA LEU A 657 8.63 19.06 8.37
C LEU A 657 9.92 19.45 9.11
N PRO A 658 10.19 18.98 10.35
CA PRO A 658 11.46 19.30 11.01
C PRO A 658 12.69 18.84 10.23
N ALA A 659 12.59 17.69 9.54
CA ALA A 659 13.68 17.18 8.71
C ALA A 659 13.95 18.10 7.50
N ASP A 660 12.89 18.55 6.81
CA ASP A 660 12.99 19.48 5.67
C ASP A 660 13.45 20.88 6.11
N ASP A 661 12.93 21.43 7.20
CA ASP A 661 13.36 22.72 7.75
C ASP A 661 14.83 22.72 8.19
N SER A 662 15.26 21.61 8.79
CA SER A 662 16.66 21.42 9.17
C SER A 662 17.56 21.28 7.93
N ALA A 663 17.12 20.57 6.89
CA ALA A 663 17.85 20.46 5.63
C ALA A 663 17.98 21.83 4.91
N LYS A 664 16.92 22.64 4.90
CA LYS A 664 16.96 24.03 4.38
C LYS A 664 17.95 24.89 5.15
N SER A 665 17.95 24.79 6.47
CA SER A 665 18.91 25.52 7.32
C SER A 665 20.35 25.11 7.03
N ASP A 666 20.63 23.81 6.86
CA ASP A 666 21.96 23.31 6.50
C ASP A 666 22.40 23.78 5.11
N ILE A 667 21.48 23.82 4.14
CA ILE A 667 21.76 24.38 2.81
C ILE A 667 22.26 25.82 2.97
N GLU A 668 21.55 26.67 3.72
CA GLU A 668 21.95 28.06 3.95
C GLU A 668 23.33 28.15 4.63
N LEU A 669 23.56 27.35 5.68
CA LEU A 669 24.84 27.30 6.40
C LEU A 669 25.98 26.86 5.51
N HIS A 670 25.79 25.81 4.71
CA HIS A 670 26.81 25.28 3.81
C HIS A 670 27.12 26.26 2.68
N LEU A 671 26.12 26.94 2.13
CA LEU A 671 26.31 27.98 1.12
C LEU A 671 27.06 29.19 1.68
N HIS A 672 26.71 29.63 2.89
CA HIS A 672 27.41 30.71 3.58
C HIS A 672 28.89 30.36 3.79
N GLU A 673 29.18 29.12 4.18
CA GLU A 673 30.55 28.66 4.36
C GLU A 673 31.36 28.64 3.05
N ILE A 674 30.73 28.23 1.94
CA ILE A 674 31.34 28.34 0.61
C ILE A 674 31.63 29.82 0.30
N SER A 675 30.67 30.71 0.54
CA SER A 675 30.79 32.13 0.19
C SER A 675 31.94 32.83 0.92
N ARG A 676 32.31 32.36 2.12
CA ARG A 676 33.48 32.83 2.89
C ARG A 676 34.84 32.50 2.28
N HIS A 677 34.90 31.47 1.44
CA HIS A 677 36.16 30.96 0.87
C HIS A 677 36.38 31.37 -0.59
N VAL A 678 35.32 31.80 -1.27
CA VAL A 678 35.35 32.23 -2.66
C VAL A 678 36.10 33.56 -2.80
N ALA A 679 37.15 33.55 -3.62
CA ALA A 679 37.89 34.77 -3.93
C ALA A 679 37.12 35.62 -4.94
N VAL A 680 36.88 36.89 -4.61
CA VAL A 680 36.25 37.84 -5.54
C VAL A 680 37.29 38.84 -6.03
N GLU A 681 37.63 38.73 -7.31
CA GLU A 681 38.36 39.77 -8.03
C GLU A 681 37.34 40.83 -8.49
N GLY A 682 36.95 41.75 -7.60
CA GLY A 682 36.01 42.83 -7.93
C GLY A 682 36.58 44.19 -7.54
N GLY A 683 36.56 45.16 -8.47
CA GLY A 683 36.89 46.56 -8.16
C GLY A 683 36.00 47.13 -7.04
N PRO A 684 36.44 48.19 -6.34
CA PRO A 684 35.75 48.72 -5.16
C PRO A 684 34.28 49.04 -5.43
N GLY A 685 33.37 48.49 -4.61
CA GLY A 685 31.93 48.80 -4.62
C GLY A 685 31.00 47.80 -5.33
N ARG A 686 31.50 46.67 -5.84
CA ARG A 686 30.66 45.60 -6.43
C ARG A 686 30.17 44.63 -5.36
N VAL A 687 28.87 44.30 -5.36
CA VAL A 687 28.30 43.19 -4.58
C VAL A 687 28.36 41.93 -5.45
N ALA A 688 28.93 40.85 -4.92
CA ALA A 688 29.05 39.57 -5.62
C ALA A 688 28.17 38.49 -4.97
N TYR A 689 27.76 37.51 -5.76
CA TYR A 689 26.93 36.38 -5.36
C TYR A 689 27.56 35.08 -5.83
N VAL A 690 27.48 34.05 -4.99
CA VAL A 690 27.70 32.65 -5.36
C VAL A 690 26.37 32.05 -5.78
N LEU A 691 26.32 31.49 -6.98
CA LEU A 691 25.21 30.68 -7.44
C LEU A 691 25.65 29.23 -7.44
N PHE A 692 25.07 28.43 -6.55
CA PHE A 692 25.44 27.03 -6.37
C PHE A 692 24.38 26.12 -7.00
N ASN A 693 24.87 25.16 -7.78
CA ASN A 693 24.10 24.07 -8.35
C ASN A 693 24.42 22.78 -7.58
N PRO A 694 23.54 22.32 -6.67
CA PRO A 694 23.68 21.06 -5.96
C PRO A 694 23.37 19.86 -6.85
N SER A 695 22.77 20.08 -8.03
CA SER A 695 22.52 18.98 -8.97
C SER A 695 23.84 18.50 -9.54
N PRO A 696 24.02 17.18 -9.67
CA PRO A 696 25.18 16.60 -10.32
C PRO A 696 25.04 16.57 -11.85
N LEU A 697 24.12 17.38 -12.39
CA LEU A 697 24.04 17.78 -13.78
C LEU A 697 24.32 19.27 -13.92
N GLY A 698 24.90 19.68 -15.05
CA GLY A 698 25.00 21.09 -15.41
C GLY A 698 23.62 21.66 -15.71
N THR A 699 23.35 22.87 -15.24
CA THR A 699 22.03 23.50 -15.34
C THR A 699 22.14 24.90 -15.95
N GLN A 700 21.31 25.16 -16.98
CA GLN A 700 21.06 26.51 -17.47
C GLN A 700 20.05 27.18 -16.55
N ALA A 701 20.55 28.00 -15.62
CA ALA A 701 19.75 28.58 -14.56
C ALA A 701 19.28 29.99 -14.95
N ILE A 702 18.01 30.27 -14.70
CA ILE A 702 17.51 31.65 -14.61
C ILE A 702 17.34 31.96 -13.13
N VAL A 703 18.13 32.90 -12.61
CA VAL A 703 18.07 33.30 -11.20
C VAL A 703 17.75 34.78 -11.05
N GLU A 704 17.19 35.12 -9.89
CA GLU A 704 16.86 36.48 -9.49
C GLU A 704 17.92 37.00 -8.50
N LEU A 705 18.55 38.14 -8.81
CA LEU A 705 19.45 38.84 -7.89
C LEU A 705 18.70 40.02 -7.25
N PRO A 706 18.83 40.28 -5.93
CA PRO A 706 18.05 41.29 -5.21
C PRO A 706 18.56 42.74 -5.43
N HIS A 707 18.98 43.07 -6.65
CA HIS A 707 19.51 44.37 -7.05
C HIS A 707 19.07 44.73 -8.46
N GLU A 708 18.61 45.97 -8.69
CA GLU A 708 18.24 46.49 -10.02
C GLU A 708 19.46 46.96 -10.84
N ARG A 709 20.49 46.14 -10.91
CA ARG A 709 21.78 46.46 -11.53
C ARG A 709 22.17 45.39 -12.54
N ALA A 710 22.81 45.79 -13.62
CA ALA A 710 23.28 44.85 -14.64
C ALA A 710 24.27 43.86 -14.02
N ALA A 711 24.19 42.59 -14.41
CA ALA A 711 25.10 41.57 -13.92
C ALA A 711 26.34 41.46 -14.80
N CYS A 712 27.45 41.08 -14.18
CA CYS A 712 28.72 40.82 -14.83
C CYS A 712 29.46 39.68 -14.12
N SER A 713 30.46 39.09 -14.75
CA SER A 713 31.45 38.27 -14.05
C SER A 713 32.21 39.14 -13.04
N CYS A 714 32.90 38.54 -12.07
CA CYS A 714 33.74 39.30 -11.14
C CYS A 714 34.78 40.16 -11.89
N GLN A 715 35.33 39.64 -12.98
CA GLN A 715 36.26 40.34 -13.89
C GLN A 715 35.60 41.47 -14.72
N GLY A 716 34.28 41.65 -14.63
CA GLY A 716 33.53 42.74 -15.28
C GLY A 716 32.98 42.41 -16.67
N THR A 717 33.04 41.14 -17.10
CA THR A 717 32.41 40.71 -18.37
C THR A 717 30.89 40.74 -18.22
N PRO A 718 30.14 41.45 -19.07
CA PRO A 718 28.68 41.50 -18.96
C PRO A 718 28.02 40.12 -19.03
N ILE A 719 27.02 39.88 -18.19
CA ILE A 719 26.14 38.70 -18.23
C ILE A 719 24.76 39.16 -18.69
N PRO A 720 24.07 38.38 -19.57
CA PRO A 720 22.69 38.67 -19.94
C PRO A 720 21.84 38.93 -18.70
N SER A 721 21.31 40.14 -18.59
CA SER A 721 20.59 40.61 -17.41
C SER A 721 19.41 41.47 -17.82
N GLN A 722 18.26 41.25 -17.17
CA GLN A 722 17.06 42.05 -17.37
C GLN A 722 16.47 42.50 -16.03
N ALA A 723 15.90 43.70 -15.99
CA ALA A 723 15.18 44.18 -14.82
C ALA A 723 13.93 43.32 -14.58
N SER A 724 13.62 43.06 -13.31
CA SER A 724 12.41 42.37 -12.86
C SER A 724 11.74 43.16 -11.73
N ALA A 725 10.61 42.69 -11.22
CA ALA A 725 9.97 43.27 -10.03
C ALA A 725 10.75 43.04 -8.72
N ALA A 726 11.59 42.00 -8.66
CA ALA A 726 12.34 41.62 -7.46
C ALA A 726 13.83 42.01 -7.52
N GLY A 727 14.31 42.53 -8.66
CA GLY A 727 15.68 42.98 -8.87
C GLY A 727 16.13 42.79 -10.31
N THR A 728 17.06 41.86 -10.53
CA THR A 728 17.60 41.54 -11.86
C THR A 728 17.63 40.03 -12.11
N LYS A 729 16.99 39.59 -13.19
CA LYS A 729 17.10 38.23 -13.70
C LYS A 729 18.35 38.07 -14.56
N ILE A 730 19.01 36.94 -14.40
CA ILE A 730 20.16 36.54 -15.21
C ILE A 730 20.01 35.11 -15.70
N ALA A 731 20.59 34.81 -16.87
CA ALA A 731 20.74 33.45 -17.37
C ALA A 731 22.22 33.09 -17.47
N LEU A 732 22.57 31.93 -16.93
CA LEU A 732 23.92 31.39 -17.02
C LEU A 732 23.92 29.88 -16.78
N GLU A 733 24.93 29.24 -17.37
CA GLU A 733 25.26 27.86 -17.07
C GLU A 733 26.04 27.77 -15.76
N ILE A 734 25.65 26.81 -14.93
CA ILE A 734 26.34 26.43 -13.71
C ILE A 734 26.69 24.95 -13.79
N ALA A 735 27.96 24.64 -13.56
CA ALA A 735 28.48 23.28 -13.66
C ALA A 735 27.84 22.33 -12.61
N PRO A 736 27.91 21.00 -12.83
CA PRO A 736 27.45 20.01 -11.86
C PRO A 736 28.13 20.15 -10.50
N LEU A 737 27.38 19.99 -9.40
CA LEU A 737 27.90 20.00 -8.02
C LEU A 737 28.91 21.13 -7.81
N GLY A 738 28.53 22.32 -8.24
CA GLY A 738 29.46 23.39 -8.51
C GLY A 738 28.82 24.75 -8.32
N TYR A 739 29.63 25.80 -8.47
CA TYR A 739 29.13 27.15 -8.36
C TYR A 739 29.79 28.09 -9.34
N ARG A 740 29.14 29.23 -9.53
CA ARG A 740 29.64 30.34 -10.31
C ARG A 740 29.37 31.66 -9.62
N THR A 741 30.36 32.55 -9.61
CA THR A 741 30.23 33.88 -9.04
C THR A 741 29.79 34.89 -10.07
N VAL A 742 28.83 35.73 -9.69
CA VAL A 742 28.42 36.90 -10.47
C VAL A 742 28.50 38.15 -9.61
N ALA A 743 28.74 39.29 -10.21
CA ALA A 743 28.74 40.59 -9.55
C ALA A 743 27.71 41.51 -10.20
N VAL A 744 27.14 42.42 -9.42
CA VAL A 744 26.32 43.50 -9.97
C VAL A 744 27.17 44.74 -10.26
N ASP A 745 26.97 45.35 -11.42
CA ASP A 745 27.66 46.57 -11.84
C ASP A 745 27.02 47.79 -11.15
N PRO A 746 27.77 48.55 -10.30
CA PRO A 746 27.22 49.69 -9.59
C PRO A 746 26.84 50.86 -10.51
N ALA A 747 27.38 50.92 -11.74
CA ALA A 747 27.16 52.01 -12.68
C ALA A 747 26.06 51.71 -13.71
N LYS A 748 25.82 50.45 -14.06
CA LYS A 748 24.87 50.05 -15.11
C LYS A 748 23.57 49.49 -14.54
N LYS A 749 22.44 50.02 -15.02
CA LYS A 749 21.12 49.43 -14.76
C LYS A 749 20.86 48.25 -15.69
N SER A 750 20.12 47.26 -15.22
CA SER A 750 19.67 46.16 -16.06
C SER A 750 18.72 46.67 -17.14
N GLY A 751 18.79 46.05 -18.33
CA GLY A 751 17.98 46.44 -19.47
C GLY A 751 16.49 46.22 -19.19
N ARG A 752 15.65 47.14 -19.67
CA ARG A 752 14.19 46.94 -19.73
C ARG A 752 13.83 46.52 -21.14
N GLY A 753 13.03 45.46 -21.23
CA GLY A 753 12.51 44.99 -22.50
C GLY A 753 11.62 46.02 -23.20
N GLY A 754 11.60 45.97 -24.54
CA GLY A 754 10.77 46.86 -25.35
C GLY A 754 9.27 46.58 -25.24
N ARG A 755 8.43 47.52 -25.71
CA ARG A 755 6.97 47.35 -25.79
C ARG A 755 6.64 46.32 -26.88
N ARG A 756 6.09 45.17 -26.49
CA ARG A 756 5.71 44.05 -27.37
C ARG A 756 4.23 43.68 -27.16
N SER A 757 3.72 42.75 -27.96
CA SER A 757 2.35 42.22 -27.79
C SER A 757 2.15 41.69 -26.36
N ALA A 758 0.99 42.01 -25.76
CA ALA A 758 0.62 41.54 -24.43
C ALA A 758 0.36 40.02 -24.39
N ARG A 759 0.00 39.41 -25.54
CA ARG A 759 -0.47 38.02 -25.63
C ARG A 759 0.50 37.06 -26.31
N ARG A 760 1.64 37.53 -26.81
CA ARG A 760 2.59 36.70 -27.58
C ARG A 760 3.98 36.86 -27.02
N ILE A 761 4.70 35.75 -26.80
CA ILE A 761 6.14 35.68 -26.48
C ILE A 761 6.89 34.87 -27.52
N GLU A 762 8.16 35.20 -27.76
CA GLU A 762 8.94 34.59 -28.82
C GLU A 762 10.45 34.73 -28.61
N ASN A 763 11.20 33.66 -28.87
CA ASN A 763 12.65 33.63 -28.88
C ASN A 763 13.16 33.05 -30.21
N GLU A 764 14.43 32.66 -30.33
CA GLU A 764 14.98 32.09 -31.58
C GLU A 764 14.41 30.71 -31.96
N ARG A 765 13.81 29.98 -31.00
CA ARG A 765 13.35 28.59 -31.15
C ARG A 765 11.84 28.47 -31.26
N LEU A 766 11.10 29.20 -30.44
CA LEU A 766 9.66 29.07 -30.24
C LEU A 766 8.94 30.42 -30.39
N ARG A 767 7.68 30.34 -30.79
CA ARG A 767 6.69 31.42 -30.68
C ARG A 767 5.45 30.88 -29.97
N VAL A 768 5.03 31.56 -28.92
CA VAL A 768 3.88 31.21 -28.07
C VAL A 768 2.87 32.36 -28.07
N GLU A 769 1.59 32.07 -28.27
CA GLU A 769 0.51 33.04 -28.23
C GLU A 769 -0.65 32.54 -27.37
N MET A 770 -1.15 33.41 -26.49
CA MET A 770 -2.30 33.16 -25.62
C MET A 770 -3.60 33.51 -26.33
N ASP A 771 -4.58 32.63 -26.16
CA ASP A 771 -5.97 32.88 -26.52
C ASP A 771 -6.58 33.97 -25.63
N GLU A 772 -7.29 34.91 -26.22
CA GLU A 772 -7.86 36.05 -25.50
C GLU A 772 -9.06 35.68 -24.62
N LYS A 773 -9.80 34.62 -24.99
CA LYS A 773 -11.02 34.22 -24.27
C LYS A 773 -10.71 33.28 -23.12
N THR A 774 -9.77 32.36 -23.32
CA THR A 774 -9.47 31.29 -22.36
C THR A 774 -8.23 31.58 -21.54
N GLY A 775 -7.25 32.32 -22.09
CA GLY A 775 -5.96 32.56 -21.42
C GLY A 775 -4.95 31.41 -21.56
N ALA A 776 -5.38 30.32 -22.21
CA ALA A 776 -4.57 29.18 -22.57
C ALA A 776 -3.72 29.46 -23.83
N VAL A 777 -2.70 28.64 -24.09
CA VAL A 777 -1.85 28.78 -25.28
C VAL A 777 -2.64 28.34 -26.51
N SER A 778 -2.99 29.26 -27.41
CA SER A 778 -3.67 28.94 -28.69
C SER A 778 -2.70 28.60 -29.81
N GLN A 779 -1.48 29.15 -29.77
CA GLN A 779 -0.46 28.84 -30.77
C GLN A 779 0.89 28.58 -30.13
N LEU A 780 1.48 27.44 -30.47
CA LEU A 780 2.87 27.11 -30.21
C LEU A 780 3.52 26.71 -31.53
N PHE A 781 4.49 27.50 -31.98
CA PHE A 781 5.19 27.26 -33.25
C PHE A 781 6.67 27.02 -32.99
N HIS A 782 7.19 25.89 -33.47
CA HIS A 782 8.60 25.58 -33.39
C HIS A 782 9.30 26.01 -34.68
N LYS A 783 10.19 27.00 -34.58
CA LYS A 783 10.85 27.65 -35.72
C LYS A 783 11.81 26.72 -36.46
N GLY A 784 12.59 25.93 -35.71
CA GLY A 784 13.51 24.94 -36.29
C GLY A 784 12.80 23.86 -37.11
N MET A 785 11.73 23.26 -36.57
CA MET A 785 10.90 22.30 -37.28
C MET A 785 9.96 22.92 -38.33
N LYS A 786 9.77 24.24 -38.30
CA LYS A 786 8.82 25.00 -39.15
C LYS A 786 7.38 24.48 -39.07
N LYS A 787 6.92 24.09 -37.88
CA LYS A 787 5.61 23.47 -37.66
C LYS A 787 4.89 24.05 -36.47
N LYS A 788 3.55 24.05 -36.55
CA LYS A 788 2.68 24.22 -35.37
C LYS A 788 2.76 22.95 -34.53
N VAL A 789 2.90 23.12 -33.22
CA VAL A 789 3.00 22.03 -32.24
C VAL A 789 1.62 21.65 -31.71
N LEU A 790 0.68 22.61 -31.64
CA LEU A 790 -0.67 22.42 -31.14
C LEU A 790 -1.70 22.44 -32.28
N GLN A 791 -2.75 21.64 -32.14
CA GLN A 791 -3.95 21.67 -33.00
C GLN A 791 -5.17 22.27 -32.29
N GLY A 792 -5.12 22.40 -30.97
CA GLY A 792 -6.09 23.08 -30.12
C GLY A 792 -5.39 23.91 -29.05
N LEU A 793 -6.05 24.11 -27.90
CA LEU A 793 -5.44 24.79 -26.76
C LEU A 793 -4.33 23.93 -26.12
N GLY A 794 -3.25 24.59 -25.70
CA GLY A 794 -2.26 24.08 -24.76
C GLY A 794 -2.52 24.69 -23.39
N ASN A 795 -2.05 24.03 -22.32
CA ASN A 795 -2.20 24.42 -20.92
C ASN A 795 -3.63 24.78 -20.46
N GLU A 796 -4.64 24.20 -21.09
CA GLU A 796 -6.04 24.37 -20.69
C GLU A 796 -6.29 23.67 -19.35
N ILE A 797 -6.93 24.36 -18.39
CA ILE A 797 -7.29 23.76 -17.10
C ILE A 797 -8.68 23.14 -17.23
N VAL A 798 -8.78 21.84 -16.96
CA VAL A 798 -10.00 21.03 -17.10
C VAL A 798 -10.40 20.43 -15.76
N VAL A 799 -11.67 20.59 -15.39
CA VAL A 799 -12.31 19.98 -14.20
C VAL A 799 -13.41 19.05 -14.69
N GLY A 800 -13.50 17.83 -14.15
CA GLY A 800 -14.56 16.89 -14.56
C GLY A 800 -14.37 16.39 -15.98
N ASP A 801 -15.48 16.14 -16.69
CA ASP A 801 -15.47 15.82 -18.13
C ASP A 801 -15.43 17.09 -18.99
N GLU A 802 -16.18 18.12 -18.59
CA GLU A 802 -16.36 19.35 -19.34
C GLU A 802 -16.35 20.57 -18.40
N SER A 803 -15.43 21.49 -18.65
CA SER A 803 -15.33 22.77 -17.96
C SER A 803 -14.85 23.85 -18.92
N GLU A 804 -15.22 25.10 -18.67
CA GLU A 804 -14.78 26.26 -19.44
C GLU A 804 -13.70 27.01 -18.68
N MET A 805 -12.55 27.23 -19.33
CA MET A 805 -11.52 28.15 -18.86
C MET A 805 -11.78 29.54 -19.47
N VAL A 806 -11.93 30.57 -18.63
CA VAL A 806 -12.27 31.93 -19.06
C VAL A 806 -11.23 32.92 -18.54
N ALA A 807 -10.56 33.63 -19.43
CA ALA A 807 -9.61 34.68 -19.09
C ALA A 807 -10.31 36.01 -18.77
N GLU A 808 -9.79 36.67 -17.74
CA GLU A 808 -10.15 38.04 -17.36
C GLU A 808 -9.04 39.03 -17.70
N SER A 809 -7.79 38.58 -17.64
CA SER A 809 -6.63 39.40 -17.98
C SER A 809 -5.52 38.55 -18.57
N ILE A 810 -4.80 39.14 -19.53
CA ILE A 810 -3.57 38.59 -20.09
C ILE A 810 -2.56 39.74 -20.16
N GLU A 811 -1.49 39.59 -19.41
CA GLU A 811 -0.49 40.62 -19.22
C GLU A 811 0.88 40.04 -19.47
N ARG A 812 1.65 40.69 -20.33
CA ARG A 812 3.09 40.43 -20.45
C ARG A 812 3.78 41.04 -19.23
N ILE A 813 4.30 40.19 -18.35
CA ILE A 813 4.98 40.61 -17.13
C ILE A 813 6.50 40.71 -17.31
N GLU A 814 7.06 40.06 -18.33
CA GLU A 814 8.50 40.14 -18.66
C GLU A 814 8.74 40.22 -20.18
N SER A 815 9.71 41.05 -20.58
CA SER A 815 10.00 41.36 -21.99
C SER A 815 11.50 41.52 -22.31
N GLY A 816 12.38 41.09 -21.40
CA GLY A 816 13.83 41.27 -21.53
C GLY A 816 14.54 40.18 -22.31
N ASP A 817 15.87 40.29 -22.36
CA ASP A 817 16.75 39.43 -23.16
C ASP A 817 17.12 38.09 -22.49
N VAL A 818 16.62 37.85 -21.26
CA VAL A 818 16.85 36.62 -20.49
C VAL A 818 15.63 35.70 -20.57
N VAL A 819 14.44 36.26 -20.36
CA VAL A 819 13.17 35.52 -20.35
C VAL A 819 12.02 36.45 -20.71
N GLU A 820 11.11 35.93 -21.52
CA GLU A 820 9.81 36.55 -21.75
C GLU A 820 8.71 35.80 -21.02
N SER A 821 7.80 36.50 -20.34
CA SER A 821 6.76 35.86 -19.53
C SER A 821 5.41 36.55 -19.71
N ILE A 822 4.36 35.73 -19.85
CA ILE A 822 2.96 36.15 -19.88
C ILE A 822 2.25 35.57 -18.67
N ARG A 823 1.48 36.41 -17.98
CA ARG A 823 0.55 36.04 -16.93
C ARG A 823 -0.87 36.10 -17.46
N SER A 824 -1.63 35.03 -17.26
CA SER A 824 -3.07 35.00 -17.50
C SER A 824 -3.79 34.74 -16.18
N LYS A 825 -4.89 35.45 -15.95
CA LYS A 825 -5.78 35.23 -14.80
C LYS A 825 -7.22 35.10 -15.26
N GLY A 826 -7.99 34.30 -14.55
CA GLY A 826 -9.41 34.16 -14.81
C GLY A 826 -10.11 33.13 -13.95
N ARG A 827 -11.14 32.50 -14.50
CA ARG A 827 -12.03 31.55 -13.82
C ARG A 827 -12.11 30.23 -14.58
N ILE A 828 -12.29 29.15 -13.82
CA ILE A 828 -12.70 27.85 -14.34
C ILE A 828 -14.17 27.63 -13.99
N ARG A 829 -15.00 27.34 -14.98
CA ARG A 829 -16.44 27.12 -14.83
C ARG A 829 -16.84 25.70 -15.14
N GLU A 830 -17.55 25.05 -14.23
CA GLU A 830 -18.15 23.74 -14.44
C GLU A 830 -19.67 23.91 -14.41
N ASN A 831 -20.39 23.46 -15.43
CA ASN A 831 -21.85 23.60 -15.53
C ASN A 831 -22.34 25.05 -15.29
N GLY A 832 -21.60 26.04 -15.83
CA GLY A 832 -21.91 27.47 -15.70
C GLY A 832 -21.60 28.10 -14.33
N LYS A 833 -21.02 27.37 -13.38
CA LYS A 833 -20.64 27.88 -12.05
C LYS A 833 -19.12 28.02 -11.93
N ASP A 834 -18.66 29.13 -11.37
CA ASP A 834 -17.24 29.34 -11.07
C ASP A 834 -16.78 28.35 -9.98
N VAL A 835 -15.77 27.53 -10.29
CA VAL A 835 -15.18 26.54 -9.37
C VAL A 835 -13.82 26.98 -8.84
N TYR A 836 -12.98 27.51 -9.73
CA TYR A 836 -11.64 28.02 -9.39
C TYR A 836 -11.41 29.42 -9.94
N LEU A 837 -10.62 30.22 -9.23
CA LEU A 837 -9.79 31.25 -9.86
C LEU A 837 -8.48 30.61 -10.30
N TYR A 838 -7.98 30.98 -11.47
CA TYR A 838 -6.64 30.55 -11.91
C TYR A 838 -5.72 31.75 -12.14
N GLU A 839 -4.45 31.54 -11.87
CA GLU A 839 -3.35 32.38 -12.34
C GLU A 839 -2.30 31.47 -12.97
N THR A 840 -1.98 31.69 -14.25
CA THR A 840 -0.90 30.96 -14.94
C THR A 840 0.14 31.93 -15.47
N VAL A 841 1.41 31.69 -15.13
CA VAL A 841 2.56 32.36 -15.70
C VAL A 841 3.28 31.41 -16.64
N ALA A 842 3.30 31.72 -17.94
CA ALA A 842 4.09 31.01 -18.95
C ALA A 842 5.35 31.80 -19.27
N SER A 843 6.51 31.19 -19.10
CA SER A 843 7.83 31.81 -19.27
C SER A 843 8.62 31.10 -20.37
N LEU A 844 9.23 31.87 -21.27
CA LEU A 844 10.05 31.41 -22.38
C LEU A 844 11.48 31.96 -22.20
N PRO A 845 12.44 31.14 -21.74
CA PRO A 845 13.85 31.50 -21.71
C PRO A 845 14.37 31.93 -23.09
N ALA A 846 15.28 32.90 -23.18
CA ALA A 846 15.72 33.43 -24.47
C ALA A 846 16.45 32.42 -25.36
N THR A 847 17.13 31.43 -24.76
CA THR A 847 18.01 30.48 -25.46
C THR A 847 17.50 29.04 -25.47
N ASP A 848 16.37 28.76 -24.84
CA ASP A 848 15.82 27.40 -24.66
C ASP A 848 14.62 27.14 -25.61
N ASP A 849 14.34 25.88 -25.93
CA ASP A 849 13.13 25.41 -26.63
C ASP A 849 12.10 24.83 -25.66
N ARG A 850 12.19 25.24 -24.39
CA ARG A 850 11.26 24.91 -23.30
C ARG A 850 10.34 26.10 -22.97
N VAL A 851 9.09 25.81 -22.60
CA VAL A 851 8.17 26.78 -21.99
C VAL A 851 7.86 26.31 -20.56
N ASP A 852 8.13 27.17 -19.59
CA ASP A 852 7.87 26.93 -18.17
C ASP A 852 6.50 27.47 -17.77
N PHE A 853 5.77 26.70 -16.98
CA PHE A 853 4.48 27.11 -16.44
C PHE A 853 4.50 27.07 -14.91
N ARG A 854 3.91 28.10 -14.33
CA ARG A 854 3.52 28.16 -12.92
C ARG A 854 2.02 28.45 -12.86
N THR A 855 1.23 27.51 -12.36
CA THR A 855 -0.23 27.65 -12.27
C THR A 855 -0.66 27.58 -10.81
N THR A 856 -1.45 28.57 -10.38
CA THR A 856 -2.08 28.62 -9.06
C THR A 856 -3.59 28.53 -9.23
N LEU A 857 -4.24 27.66 -8.45
CA LEU A 857 -5.70 27.44 -8.49
C LEU A 857 -6.33 27.78 -7.13
N THR A 858 -7.25 28.73 -7.08
CA THR A 858 -7.99 29.05 -5.85
C THR A 858 -9.40 28.50 -5.90
N PHE A 859 -9.66 27.47 -5.11
CA PHE A 859 -11.00 26.89 -5.00
C PHE A 859 -11.98 27.89 -4.38
N LEU A 860 -13.17 28.03 -4.99
CA LEU A 860 -14.20 29.01 -4.62
C LEU A 860 -15.36 28.41 -3.80
N GLY A 861 -15.40 27.09 -3.59
CA GLY A 861 -16.47 26.46 -2.81
C GLY A 861 -16.31 26.64 -1.29
N SER A 862 -17.41 26.44 -0.55
CA SER A 862 -17.45 26.58 0.91
C SER A 862 -17.09 25.32 1.70
N GLN A 863 -16.99 24.18 1.02
CA GLN A 863 -16.50 22.92 1.58
C GLN A 863 -15.63 22.24 0.52
N GLU A 864 -14.45 21.79 0.91
CA GLU A 864 -13.73 20.80 0.10
C GLU A 864 -14.67 19.62 -0.10
N ARG A 865 -14.73 19.07 -1.32
CA ARG A 865 -15.53 17.86 -1.52
C ARG A 865 -14.86 16.75 -0.72
N ASP A 866 -15.49 16.36 0.37
CA ASP A 866 -15.12 15.19 1.13
C ASP A 866 -15.12 13.98 0.18
N ILE A 867 -13.94 13.44 -0.11
CA ILE A 867 -13.73 12.37 -1.09
C ILE A 867 -14.19 11.01 -0.49
N TRP A 868 -15.28 10.98 0.28
CA TRP A 868 -15.83 9.78 0.91
C TRP A 868 -16.55 8.85 -0.08
N ASP A 869 -16.75 9.28 -1.32
CA ASP A 869 -17.35 8.46 -2.38
C ASP A 869 -16.35 7.39 -2.86
N PHE A 870 -16.46 6.24 -2.21
CA PHE A 870 -15.79 5.00 -2.57
C PHE A 870 -16.20 4.57 -3.98
N SER A 871 -15.25 4.56 -4.92
CA SER A 871 -15.51 4.11 -6.29
C SER A 871 -14.38 3.25 -6.82
N PHE A 872 -14.75 2.07 -7.33
CA PHE A 872 -13.86 1.22 -8.14
C PHE A 872 -13.92 1.57 -9.63
N ASP A 873 -14.76 2.53 -10.03
CA ASP A 873 -14.84 2.98 -11.42
C ASP A 873 -13.72 3.99 -11.71
N THR A 874 -12.72 3.53 -12.45
CA THR A 874 -11.57 4.35 -12.86
C THR A 874 -11.97 5.60 -13.64
N ASP A 875 -13.09 5.58 -14.37
CA ASP A 875 -13.61 6.74 -15.07
C ASP A 875 -14.22 7.75 -14.10
N GLU A 876 -14.90 7.28 -13.06
CA GLU A 876 -15.40 8.13 -12.00
C GLU A 876 -14.25 8.80 -11.24
N ILE A 877 -13.20 8.05 -10.88
CA ILE A 877 -12.02 8.61 -10.22
C ILE A 877 -11.35 9.66 -11.13
N TRP A 878 -11.22 9.37 -12.42
CA TRP A 878 -10.66 10.33 -13.38
C TRP A 878 -11.49 11.62 -13.46
N ARG A 879 -12.83 11.52 -13.47
CA ARG A 879 -13.76 12.67 -13.43
C ARG A 879 -13.61 13.52 -12.17
N GLN A 880 -13.09 12.97 -11.08
CA GLN A 880 -12.87 13.71 -9.83
C GLN A 880 -11.54 14.49 -9.81
N THR A 881 -10.79 14.54 -10.92
CA THR A 881 -9.50 15.25 -10.99
C THR A 881 -9.59 16.61 -11.66
N THR A 882 -8.72 17.52 -11.25
CA THR A 882 -8.40 18.75 -11.98
C THR A 882 -7.10 18.53 -12.75
N ARG A 883 -7.09 18.88 -14.04
CA ARG A 883 -6.01 18.53 -14.97
C ARG A 883 -5.57 19.73 -15.80
N VAL A 884 -4.32 19.75 -16.22
CA VAL A 884 -3.84 20.62 -17.30
C VAL A 884 -3.72 19.82 -18.59
N ARG A 885 -4.28 20.36 -19.68
CA ARG A 885 -4.46 19.70 -20.97
C ARG A 885 -3.64 20.37 -22.07
N PHE A 886 -3.05 19.55 -22.92
CA PHE A 886 -2.36 19.95 -24.15
C PHE A 886 -2.89 19.20 -25.38
N CYS A 887 -3.51 19.93 -26.31
CA CYS A 887 -3.99 19.38 -27.58
C CYS A 887 -2.92 19.50 -28.68
N THR A 888 -2.00 18.52 -28.74
CA THR A 888 -0.89 18.51 -29.70
C THR A 888 -1.35 18.20 -31.11
N ALA A 889 -0.62 18.70 -32.12
CA ALA A 889 -0.84 18.40 -33.54
C ALA A 889 -0.21 17.06 -33.97
N MET A 890 0.12 16.18 -33.02
CA MET A 890 0.73 14.89 -33.30
C MET A 890 -0.32 13.88 -33.74
N ASP A 891 -0.09 13.24 -34.89
CA ASP A 891 -0.93 12.16 -35.38
C ASP A 891 -0.51 10.83 -34.74
N ARG A 892 -1.46 10.19 -34.03
CA ARG A 892 -1.30 8.89 -33.35
C ARG A 892 0.04 8.73 -32.59
N PRO A 893 0.35 9.63 -31.64
CA PRO A 893 1.63 9.56 -30.94
C PRO A 893 1.70 8.37 -29.99
N LYS A 894 2.91 7.86 -29.79
CA LYS A 894 3.27 6.93 -28.70
C LYS A 894 3.55 7.72 -27.44
N ALA A 895 3.04 7.27 -26.30
CA ALA A 895 3.34 7.86 -24.99
C ALA A 895 4.53 7.15 -24.34
N MET A 896 5.37 7.91 -23.63
CA MET A 896 6.49 7.39 -22.85
C MET A 896 6.26 7.68 -21.38
N ARG A 897 6.64 6.73 -20.52
CA ARG A 897 6.68 6.91 -19.07
C ARG A 897 8.10 6.74 -18.54
N CYS A 898 8.29 7.18 -17.30
CA CYS A 898 9.53 7.11 -16.55
C CYS A 898 9.26 6.62 -15.12
N TYR A 899 10.07 5.68 -14.65
CA TYR A 899 10.07 5.19 -13.27
C TYR A 899 11.47 4.65 -12.94
N MET A 900 11.99 4.84 -11.72
CA MET A 900 13.25 4.23 -11.28
C MET A 900 14.44 4.43 -12.25
N ASN A 901 14.54 5.63 -12.84
CA ASN A 901 15.52 6.00 -13.88
C ASN A 901 15.38 5.26 -15.24
N VAL A 902 14.34 4.46 -15.43
CA VAL A 902 13.97 3.80 -16.69
C VAL A 902 12.99 4.67 -17.45
N SER A 903 13.15 4.76 -18.78
CA SER A 903 12.18 5.33 -19.71
C SER A 903 11.73 4.28 -20.71
N GLU A 904 10.42 4.08 -20.84
CA GLU A 904 9.83 3.12 -21.79
C GLU A 904 8.49 3.59 -22.35
N GLU A 905 8.07 2.96 -23.46
CA GLU A 905 6.76 3.20 -24.10
C GLU A 905 5.63 2.65 -23.22
N THR A 906 4.48 3.31 -23.27
CA THR A 906 3.25 2.90 -22.58
C THR A 906 2.08 2.85 -23.55
N GLY A 907 1.32 1.76 -23.50
CA GLY A 907 0.03 1.61 -24.16
C GLY A 907 -1.15 2.07 -23.30
N GLU A 908 -0.95 2.28 -22.00
CA GLU A 908 -2.02 2.66 -21.08
C GLU A 908 -2.55 4.08 -21.34
N PRO A 909 -3.87 4.27 -21.51
CA PRO A 909 -4.45 5.60 -21.73
C PRO A 909 -4.32 6.50 -20.50
N ARG A 910 -4.15 5.92 -19.31
CA ARG A 910 -3.92 6.60 -18.04
C ARG A 910 -2.75 5.93 -17.33
N TYR A 911 -1.74 6.69 -16.95
CA TYR A 911 -0.48 6.13 -16.43
C TYR A 911 0.18 7.08 -15.44
N THR A 912 1.14 6.55 -14.69
CA THR A 912 2.02 7.35 -13.82
C THR A 912 3.41 7.43 -14.42
N SER A 913 4.02 8.60 -14.29
CA SER A 913 5.36 8.89 -14.76
C SER A 913 6.06 9.88 -13.84
N GLN A 914 7.17 9.45 -13.26
CA GLN A 914 7.78 10.11 -12.11
C GLN A 914 8.27 11.54 -12.40
N TYR A 915 9.12 11.73 -13.41
CA TYR A 915 9.75 13.03 -13.67
C TYR A 915 9.27 13.71 -14.96
N PHE A 916 8.87 12.91 -15.96
CA PHE A 916 8.44 13.42 -17.25
C PHE A 916 7.56 12.42 -17.99
N THR A 917 6.76 12.90 -18.93
CA THR A 917 6.17 12.08 -19.99
C THR A 917 6.55 12.67 -21.35
N ALA A 918 6.42 11.88 -22.42
CA ALA A 918 6.58 12.38 -23.77
C ALA A 918 5.58 11.75 -24.74
N LEU A 919 5.10 12.54 -25.71
CA LEU A 919 4.42 12.06 -26.90
C LEU A 919 5.41 12.04 -28.08
N LEU A 920 5.52 10.90 -28.79
CA LEU A 920 6.39 10.75 -29.95
C LEU A 920 5.59 10.41 -31.21
N ALA A 921 5.85 11.16 -32.27
CA ALA A 921 5.32 10.90 -33.61
C ALA A 921 6.42 11.12 -34.66
N GLY A 922 6.89 10.03 -35.28
CA GLY A 922 7.97 10.06 -36.26
C GLY A 922 9.27 10.62 -35.68
N LYS A 923 9.73 11.78 -36.17
CA LYS A 923 10.94 12.48 -35.70
C LYS A 923 10.64 13.63 -34.74
N SER A 924 9.40 13.76 -34.27
CA SER A 924 8.97 14.83 -33.38
C SER A 924 8.63 14.28 -31.99
N VAL A 925 8.96 15.05 -30.97
CA VAL A 925 8.65 14.78 -29.56
C VAL A 925 7.99 16.00 -28.92
N PHE A 926 7.05 15.74 -28.01
CA PHE A 926 6.49 16.71 -27.09
C PHE A 926 6.72 16.18 -25.68
N CYS A 927 7.77 16.67 -25.03
CA CYS A 927 8.07 16.32 -23.64
C CYS A 927 7.29 17.22 -22.70
N MET A 928 6.81 16.65 -21.59
CA MET A 928 6.26 17.38 -20.46
C MET A 928 7.01 16.97 -19.20
N TYR A 929 7.55 17.95 -18.48
CA TYR A 929 8.25 17.78 -17.21
C TYR A 929 7.34 18.18 -16.06
N ASN A 930 7.38 17.43 -14.95
CA ASN A 930 6.59 17.70 -13.76
C ASN A 930 7.50 17.84 -12.53
N ARG A 931 6.99 18.47 -11.48
CA ARG A 931 7.64 18.52 -10.16
C ARG A 931 6.74 17.87 -9.11
N GLY A 932 6.53 16.56 -9.23
CA GLY A 932 5.72 15.76 -8.30
C GLY A 932 4.29 15.48 -8.77
N ASN A 933 3.82 16.10 -9.86
CA ASN A 933 2.53 15.80 -10.49
C ASN A 933 2.70 14.63 -11.46
N GLN A 934 2.69 13.41 -10.93
CA GLN A 934 3.19 12.24 -11.67
C GLN A 934 2.14 11.54 -12.55
N HIS A 935 0.87 11.96 -12.54
CA HIS A 935 -0.18 11.21 -13.23
C HIS A 935 -0.66 11.86 -14.52
N TYR A 936 -0.92 11.02 -15.52
CA TYR A 936 -1.19 11.45 -16.89
C TYR A 936 -2.32 10.67 -17.54
N GLY A 937 -2.95 11.31 -18.52
CA GLY A 937 -3.87 10.68 -19.46
C GLY A 937 -3.51 11.09 -20.88
N HIS A 938 -3.71 10.21 -21.87
CA HIS A 938 -3.49 10.57 -23.26
C HIS A 938 -4.51 9.93 -24.21
N ALA A 939 -4.93 10.69 -25.22
CA ALA A 939 -5.82 10.20 -26.28
C ALA A 939 -5.65 11.05 -27.55
N GLY A 940 -5.30 10.43 -28.68
CA GLY A 940 -5.32 11.09 -30.00
C GLY A 940 -4.51 12.39 -30.09
N GLY A 941 -3.36 12.49 -29.42
CA GLY A 941 -2.53 13.70 -29.37
C GLY A 941 -2.90 14.68 -28.26
N VAL A 942 -3.95 14.42 -27.49
CA VAL A 942 -4.25 15.11 -26.23
C VAL A 942 -3.41 14.49 -25.11
N LEU A 943 -2.78 15.33 -24.30
CA LEU A 943 -2.07 14.97 -23.08
C LEU A 943 -2.66 15.73 -21.89
N ASP A 944 -3.14 15.00 -20.90
CA ASP A 944 -3.59 15.53 -19.62
C ASP A 944 -2.55 15.20 -18.53
N ASN A 945 -2.25 16.16 -17.65
CA ASN A 945 -1.51 15.92 -16.41
C ASN A 945 -2.38 16.32 -15.22
N VAL A 946 -2.51 15.40 -14.26
CA VAL A 946 -3.33 15.62 -13.06
C VAL A 946 -2.62 16.61 -12.14
N MET A 947 -3.33 17.66 -11.76
CA MET A 947 -2.84 18.68 -10.84
C MET A 947 -3.25 18.37 -9.40
N CYS A 948 -4.52 18.04 -9.17
CA CYS A 948 -5.02 17.61 -7.86
C CYS A 948 -6.24 16.70 -8.00
N ARG A 949 -6.58 15.98 -6.92
CA ARG A 949 -7.80 15.17 -6.81
C ARG A 949 -8.75 15.85 -5.82
N GLY A 950 -10.00 16.03 -6.22
CA GLY A 950 -10.97 16.76 -5.41
C GLY A 950 -10.85 18.28 -5.53
N ARG A 951 -11.56 18.99 -4.64
CA ARG A 951 -11.72 20.45 -4.68
C ARG A 951 -11.06 21.09 -3.45
N THR A 952 -9.74 21.22 -3.49
CA THR A 952 -8.89 21.68 -2.37
C THR A 952 -8.43 23.13 -2.53
N HIS A 953 -8.11 23.81 -1.42
CA HIS A 953 -7.64 25.21 -1.45
C HIS A 953 -6.13 25.34 -1.76
N VAL A 954 -5.85 25.91 -2.94
CA VAL A 954 -4.60 26.55 -3.43
C VAL A 954 -3.26 25.83 -3.29
N GLU A 955 -2.76 25.41 -4.46
CA GLU A 955 -1.42 24.88 -4.69
C GLU A 955 -0.66 25.68 -5.78
N ASP A 956 0.68 25.64 -5.72
CA ASP A 956 1.61 26.19 -6.71
C ASP A 956 2.11 25.06 -7.63
N PHE A 957 1.45 24.85 -8.78
CA PHE A 957 1.82 23.78 -9.70
C PHE A 957 2.89 24.24 -10.69
N ARG A 958 3.98 23.47 -10.79
CA ARG A 958 5.08 23.73 -11.72
C ARG A 958 5.26 22.59 -12.71
N TYR A 959 5.26 22.94 -13.99
CA TYR A 959 5.46 22.01 -15.09
C TYR A 959 6.08 22.75 -16.28
N ALA A 960 6.67 22.02 -17.20
CA ALA A 960 7.24 22.59 -18.41
C ALA A 960 6.98 21.69 -19.62
N ILE A 961 6.95 22.29 -20.81
CA ILE A 961 6.87 21.55 -22.06
C ILE A 961 8.08 21.84 -22.93
N ARG A 962 8.50 20.85 -23.70
CA ARG A 962 9.57 20.98 -24.68
C ARG A 962 9.20 20.23 -25.95
N PRO A 963 8.65 20.92 -26.96
CA PRO A 963 8.51 20.35 -28.29
C PRO A 963 9.85 20.36 -29.02
N GLY A 964 10.14 19.35 -29.82
CA GLY A 964 11.40 19.31 -30.55
C GLY A 964 11.58 18.08 -31.43
N PRO A 965 12.78 17.91 -32.01
CA PRO A 965 13.16 16.69 -32.69
C PRO A 965 13.44 15.54 -31.69
N ALA A 966 13.05 14.32 -32.05
CA ALA A 966 13.41 13.09 -31.31
C ALA A 966 14.76 12.51 -31.80
N PRO A 967 15.52 11.74 -30.98
CA PRO A 967 15.22 11.38 -29.58
C PRO A 967 15.64 12.47 -28.59
N VAL A 968 14.98 12.52 -27.44
CA VAL A 968 15.34 13.36 -26.28
C VAL A 968 15.47 12.47 -25.05
N ASN A 969 16.52 12.67 -24.26
CA ASN A 969 16.62 12.07 -22.93
C ASN A 969 15.78 12.90 -21.94
N GLY A 970 14.47 12.65 -21.92
CA GLY A 970 13.52 13.42 -21.12
C GLY A 970 13.78 13.35 -19.61
N LEU A 971 14.42 12.28 -19.13
CA LEU A 971 14.80 12.14 -17.73
C LEU A 971 15.87 13.16 -17.35
N VAL A 972 16.99 13.18 -18.09
CA VAL A 972 18.10 14.13 -17.83
C VAL A 972 17.63 15.57 -17.95
N GLU A 973 16.84 15.89 -18.97
CA GLU A 973 16.33 17.24 -19.18
C GLU A 973 15.31 17.66 -18.11
N SER A 974 14.46 16.74 -17.64
CA SER A 974 13.57 17.00 -16.51
C SER A 974 14.37 17.24 -15.22
N MET A 975 15.39 16.44 -14.95
CA MET A 975 16.25 16.62 -13.78
C MET A 975 17.02 17.95 -13.81
N ARG A 976 17.51 18.39 -14.99
CA ARG A 976 18.11 19.73 -15.16
C ARG A 976 17.12 20.84 -14.88
N TRP A 977 15.88 20.70 -15.33
CA TRP A 977 14.82 21.68 -15.10
C TRP A 977 14.41 21.78 -13.63
N GLN A 978 14.37 20.64 -12.92
CA GLN A 978 13.97 20.58 -11.51
C GLN A 978 15.07 21.00 -10.54
N ALA A 979 16.34 20.95 -10.97
CA ALA A 979 17.50 21.27 -10.15
C ALA A 979 17.36 22.65 -9.48
N PRO A 980 17.34 22.73 -8.14
CA PRO A 980 17.34 24.03 -7.46
C PRO A 980 18.69 24.71 -7.70
N VAL A 981 18.69 26.02 -7.83
CA VAL A 981 19.93 26.84 -7.80
C VAL A 981 19.81 27.80 -6.64
N PHE A 982 20.80 27.76 -5.75
CA PHE A 982 20.82 28.61 -4.58
C PHE A 982 21.72 29.81 -4.80
N VAL A 983 21.31 30.96 -4.28
CA VAL A 983 22.02 32.23 -4.44
C VAL A 983 22.36 32.78 -3.06
N THR A 984 23.65 33.07 -2.82
CA THR A 984 24.10 33.67 -1.56
C THR A 984 25.09 34.80 -1.84
N PRO A 985 25.06 35.94 -1.12
CA PRO A 985 26.08 36.98 -1.27
C PRO A 985 27.46 36.45 -0.86
N VAL A 986 28.49 36.92 -1.55
CA VAL A 986 29.89 36.62 -1.19
C VAL A 986 30.31 37.47 0.01
N GLU A 987 30.94 36.84 1.01
CA GLU A 987 31.53 37.58 2.13
C GLU A 987 32.87 38.23 1.73
N ALA A 988 33.10 39.45 2.22
CA ALA A 988 34.31 40.20 1.90
C ALA A 988 35.57 39.53 2.49
N GLY A 989 36.62 39.40 1.67
CA GLY A 989 37.94 38.95 2.13
C GLY A 989 38.21 37.44 2.01
N GLY A 990 37.31 36.68 1.40
CA GLY A 990 37.52 35.25 1.12
C GLY A 990 38.76 34.98 0.28
N LYS A 991 39.52 33.94 0.65
CA LYS A 991 40.71 33.45 -0.07
C LYS A 991 40.67 31.93 -0.09
N GLY A 992 40.90 31.31 -1.26
CA GLY A 992 41.15 29.88 -1.35
C GLY A 992 40.36 29.14 -2.44
N LEU A 993 39.19 29.63 -2.82
CA LEU A 993 38.40 29.04 -3.91
C LEU A 993 38.24 30.00 -5.11
N PRO A 994 38.23 29.47 -6.35
CA PRO A 994 38.07 30.28 -7.57
C PRO A 994 36.65 30.84 -7.71
N GLY A 995 36.43 31.81 -8.61
CA GLY A 995 35.09 32.34 -8.92
C GLY A 995 34.17 31.36 -9.67
N GLU A 996 34.70 30.25 -10.18
CA GLU A 996 33.91 29.19 -10.79
C GLU A 996 34.53 27.84 -10.45
N PHE A 997 33.70 26.88 -10.05
CA PHE A 997 34.14 25.56 -9.62
C PHE A 997 33.12 24.50 -9.98
N SER A 998 33.60 23.33 -10.38
CA SER A 998 32.82 22.11 -10.55
C SER A 998 33.48 21.01 -9.74
N LEU A 999 32.71 20.22 -8.98
CA LEU A 999 33.27 19.11 -8.21
C LEU A 999 33.63 17.93 -9.12
N LEU A 1000 32.73 17.59 -10.05
CA LEU A 1000 32.87 16.47 -10.96
C LEU A 1000 32.10 16.68 -12.27
N GLU A 1001 32.43 15.86 -13.25
CA GLU A 1001 31.71 15.76 -14.53
C GLU A 1001 31.46 14.29 -14.86
N THR A 1002 30.26 13.96 -15.32
CA THR A 1002 29.91 12.64 -15.86
C THR A 1002 29.85 12.68 -17.38
N ALA A 1003 30.25 11.58 -18.03
CA ALA A 1003 30.13 11.44 -19.48
C ALA A 1003 29.91 9.97 -19.89
N PRO A 1004 29.23 9.70 -21.02
CA PRO A 1004 28.47 10.65 -21.85
C PRO A 1004 27.16 11.13 -21.18
N ASP A 1005 26.40 12.01 -21.84
CA ASP A 1005 25.20 12.69 -21.31
C ASP A 1005 24.08 11.75 -20.80
N ASN A 1006 24.11 10.46 -21.16
CA ASN A 1006 23.18 9.46 -20.65
C ASN A 1006 23.59 8.86 -19.29
N ILE A 1007 24.75 9.23 -18.75
CA ILE A 1007 25.20 8.89 -17.40
C ILE A 1007 24.79 10.00 -16.44
N LEU A 1008 23.68 9.74 -15.75
CA LEU A 1008 23.09 10.64 -14.77
C LEU A 1008 23.68 10.33 -13.39
N ALA A 1009 24.27 11.30 -12.72
CA ALA A 1009 24.48 11.19 -11.29
C ALA A 1009 23.15 11.48 -10.56
N THR A 1010 22.72 10.61 -9.66
CA THR A 1010 21.42 10.72 -8.98
C THR A 1010 21.56 11.17 -7.53
N SER A 1011 22.69 10.89 -6.89
CA SER A 1011 23.02 11.38 -5.54
C SER A 1011 24.52 11.42 -5.27
N LEU A 1012 24.92 12.33 -4.39
CA LEU A 1012 26.26 12.38 -3.79
C LEU A 1012 26.10 12.61 -2.29
N ARG A 1013 26.70 11.74 -1.47
CA ARG A 1013 26.68 11.87 0.00
C ARG A 1013 28.02 11.56 0.63
N SER A 1014 28.18 12.02 1.87
CA SER A 1014 29.28 11.65 2.77
C SER A 1014 28.80 10.58 3.76
N THR A 1015 29.63 9.56 4.02
CA THR A 1015 29.36 8.50 5.01
C THR A 1015 30.69 8.00 5.58
N ASP A 1016 30.89 8.12 6.90
CA ASP A 1016 32.13 7.73 7.60
C ASP A 1016 33.42 8.27 6.98
N GLY A 1017 33.40 9.53 6.53
CA GLY A 1017 34.55 10.17 5.88
C GLY A 1017 34.88 9.63 4.48
N ARG A 1018 33.98 8.84 3.87
CA ARG A 1018 34.02 8.42 2.47
C ARG A 1018 32.87 9.06 1.71
N PHE A 1019 33.02 9.21 0.40
CA PHE A 1019 31.96 9.76 -0.44
C PHE A 1019 31.34 8.66 -1.27
N VAL A 1020 30.02 8.71 -1.39
CA VAL A 1020 29.25 7.75 -2.17
C VAL A 1020 28.56 8.51 -3.28
N LEU A 1021 28.95 8.23 -4.52
CA LEU A 1021 28.38 8.79 -5.75
C LEU A 1021 27.55 7.71 -6.44
N ARG A 1022 26.29 8.00 -6.74
CA ARG A 1022 25.40 7.09 -7.45
C ARG A 1022 25.14 7.58 -8.86
N LEU A 1023 25.23 6.66 -9.82
CA LEU A 1023 25.11 6.92 -11.25
C LEU A 1023 24.07 6.00 -11.86
N ALA A 1024 23.27 6.49 -12.79
CA ALA A 1024 22.29 5.74 -13.57
C ALA A 1024 22.57 5.88 -15.08
N GLU A 1025 22.51 4.77 -15.81
CA GLU A 1025 22.42 4.79 -17.26
C GLU A 1025 20.95 4.99 -17.66
N THR A 1026 20.67 6.00 -18.49
CA THR A 1026 19.30 6.52 -18.69
C THR A 1026 18.75 6.36 -20.11
N CYS A 1027 19.45 5.65 -20.99
CA CYS A 1027 19.08 5.45 -22.39
C CYS A 1027 18.89 3.98 -22.79
N GLY A 1028 19.03 3.04 -21.85
CA GLY A 1028 18.90 1.61 -22.10
C GLY A 1028 20.01 1.02 -22.95
N LYS A 1029 21.25 1.53 -22.80
CA LYS A 1029 22.40 1.12 -23.61
C LYS A 1029 23.60 0.80 -22.75
N ASN A 1030 24.33 -0.26 -23.13
CA ASN A 1030 25.67 -0.50 -22.58
C ASN A 1030 26.56 0.71 -22.89
N THR A 1031 27.07 1.34 -21.85
CA THR A 1031 27.74 2.64 -21.93
C THR A 1031 29.10 2.57 -21.25
N ARG A 1032 30.13 3.06 -21.95
CA ARG A 1032 31.43 3.33 -21.34
C ARG A 1032 31.35 4.63 -20.56
N ALA A 1033 31.00 4.54 -19.29
CA ALA A 1033 30.88 5.67 -18.39
C ALA A 1033 32.26 6.24 -18.00
N ALA A 1034 32.29 7.54 -17.76
CA ALA A 1034 33.43 8.25 -17.21
C ALA A 1034 32.98 9.24 -16.14
N VAL A 1035 33.78 9.32 -15.07
CA VAL A 1035 33.67 10.39 -14.07
C VAL A 1035 35.01 11.10 -13.99
N THR A 1036 35.00 12.41 -14.14
CA THR A 1036 36.18 13.28 -14.00
C THR A 1036 36.02 14.11 -12.74
N PHE A 1037 36.90 13.92 -11.76
CA PHE A 1037 36.92 14.68 -10.53
C PHE A 1037 37.91 15.84 -10.65
N THR A 1038 37.48 17.05 -10.29
CA THR A 1038 38.36 18.23 -10.28
C THR A 1038 39.44 18.08 -9.21
N LYS A 1039 39.06 17.62 -8.01
CA LYS A 1039 39.99 17.18 -6.97
C LYS A 1039 40.15 15.67 -7.08
N ALA A 1040 41.28 15.21 -7.63
CA ALA A 1040 41.51 13.80 -7.90
C ALA A 1040 41.44 12.95 -6.60
N PRO A 1041 40.55 11.95 -6.51
CA PRO A 1041 40.49 11.08 -5.36
C PRO A 1041 41.69 10.14 -5.34
N THR A 1042 42.02 9.59 -4.17
CA THR A 1042 43.11 8.62 -4.04
C THR A 1042 42.73 7.29 -4.69
N ARG A 1043 41.45 6.91 -4.56
CA ARG A 1043 40.88 5.68 -5.11
C ARG A 1043 39.38 5.83 -5.31
N VAL A 1044 38.86 5.08 -6.26
CA VAL A 1044 37.42 4.93 -6.50
C VAL A 1044 37.11 3.45 -6.56
N ARG A 1045 36.13 2.97 -5.77
CA ARG A 1045 35.69 1.58 -5.82
C ARG A 1045 34.40 1.45 -6.63
N VAL A 1046 34.38 0.50 -7.56
CA VAL A 1046 33.25 0.15 -8.42
C VAL A 1046 33.11 -1.37 -8.43
N ASP A 1047 31.95 -1.90 -8.05
CA ASP A 1047 31.68 -3.35 -7.97
C ASP A 1047 32.78 -4.13 -7.22
N GLY A 1048 33.21 -3.59 -6.07
CA GLY A 1048 34.28 -4.16 -5.26
C GLY A 1048 35.70 -3.91 -5.80
N ASN A 1049 35.87 -3.60 -7.08
CA ASN A 1049 37.15 -3.33 -7.72
C ASN A 1049 37.66 -1.92 -7.39
N THR A 1050 38.97 -1.77 -7.18
CA THR A 1050 39.60 -0.47 -6.94
C THR A 1050 40.16 0.08 -8.24
N LEU A 1051 39.68 1.26 -8.65
CA LEU A 1051 40.17 2.04 -9.78
C LEU A 1051 41.02 3.20 -9.25
N VAL A 1052 42.18 3.41 -9.87
CA VAL A 1052 43.06 4.56 -9.59
C VAL A 1052 42.77 5.63 -10.65
N PRO A 1053 42.31 6.83 -10.26
CA PRO A 1053 42.06 7.91 -11.21
C PRO A 1053 43.32 8.32 -11.97
N ARG A 1054 43.22 8.49 -13.29
CA ARG A 1054 44.28 9.07 -14.12
C ARG A 1054 43.91 10.49 -14.49
N LYS A 1055 44.69 11.48 -14.03
CA LYS A 1055 44.34 12.92 -14.15
C LYS A 1055 42.92 13.22 -13.65
N GLY A 1056 42.55 12.66 -12.50
CA GLY A 1056 41.20 12.80 -11.92
C GLY A 1056 40.09 12.00 -12.62
N LYS A 1057 40.37 11.31 -13.73
CA LYS A 1057 39.37 10.57 -14.51
C LYS A 1057 39.38 9.07 -14.21
N VAL A 1058 38.19 8.50 -14.03
CA VAL A 1058 37.94 7.05 -13.99
C VAL A 1058 36.97 6.68 -15.10
N THR A 1059 37.16 5.50 -15.71
CA THR A 1059 36.24 4.97 -16.73
C THR A 1059 35.92 3.52 -16.43
N PHE A 1060 34.66 3.13 -16.61
CA PHE A 1060 34.16 1.78 -16.39
C PHE A 1060 32.98 1.51 -17.32
N GLN A 1061 32.51 0.26 -17.36
CA GLN A 1061 31.35 -0.13 -18.17
C GLN A 1061 30.11 -0.12 -17.30
N MET A 1062 29.03 0.46 -17.81
CA MET A 1062 27.68 0.34 -17.26
C MET A 1062 26.81 -0.40 -18.26
N LYS A 1063 25.98 -1.32 -17.78
CA LYS A 1063 24.95 -1.97 -18.59
C LYS A 1063 23.79 -1.01 -18.85
N ALA A 1064 22.97 -1.32 -19.85
CA ALA A 1064 21.69 -0.66 -20.06
C ALA A 1064 20.91 -0.52 -18.75
N TRP A 1065 20.37 0.66 -18.45
CA TRP A 1065 19.55 0.94 -17.25
C TRP A 1065 20.22 0.64 -15.90
N GLN A 1066 21.52 0.36 -15.87
CA GLN A 1066 22.20 0.02 -14.62
C GLN A 1066 22.28 1.24 -13.70
N VAL A 1067 22.02 1.03 -12.41
CA VAL A 1067 22.41 1.97 -11.36
C VAL A 1067 23.68 1.46 -10.68
N GLN A 1068 24.73 2.29 -10.71
CA GLN A 1068 26.06 1.98 -10.19
C GLN A 1068 26.39 2.90 -9.02
N GLU A 1069 26.98 2.34 -7.97
CA GLU A 1069 27.55 3.11 -6.88
C GLU A 1069 29.07 3.10 -6.91
N LEU A 1070 29.64 4.29 -6.67
CA LEU A 1070 31.06 4.56 -6.56
C LEU A 1070 31.36 4.98 -5.13
N VAL A 1071 32.25 4.25 -4.45
CA VAL A 1071 32.82 4.70 -3.18
C VAL A 1071 34.14 5.41 -3.46
N VAL A 1072 34.16 6.72 -3.21
CA VAL A 1072 35.26 7.63 -3.51
C VAL A 1072 35.97 8.00 -2.20
N GLY A 1073 37.31 7.97 -2.20
CA GLY A 1073 38.10 8.35 -1.02
C GLY A 1073 39.47 8.91 -1.32
#